data_AF-A0A378JWL3-F1
#
_entry.id   AF-A0A378JWL3-F1
#
_cell.length_a   1.000
_cell.length_b   1.000
_cell.length_c   1.000
_cell.angle_alpha   90.00
_cell.angle_beta   90.00
_cell.angle_gamma   90.00
#
_symmetry.space_group_name_H-M   'P 1'
#
loop_
_entity.id
_entity.type
_entity.pdbx_description
1 polymer ?
#
loop_
_entity_poly.entity_id
_entity_poly.type
_entity_poly.pdbx_seq_one_letter_code
_entity_poly.pdbx_strand_id
1 'polypeptide(L)'
;MITLLLNDADSLCYKLIVNDQFVKYIKISDVATMTSELNLWLYEHQLGTLDLTVNIPYQLKFDKEALEREFYELLFASSYKKTVKLPVELQTSPVEPNLPVSFSYRNLEGYQRYWDFANGLKFALYELLSRDIIENPYIDEPNDFLQHHALIAYHPNHGTTHAIRQMLLASNYLTCIRLYGNKESSYVAQSLSAEEVACLELAAFLFRSGRTNERGWQSDLTYGPRSAAVFRQIALDLEFNSALVDVLALCFDYHAEHSVLPQLTNHSIQETEEKARLFTKLLKLSHESDLIRCFENFEEIKKPVEEELKQLLALHIDVSGVSDQFLSYAVTLCKQTGAPVAGPQYAELRDNGNRKLAVESANFPKTVLYRLIGVRPECNPGFKSPTQLWIEHEHHTQPDINSSGFLLKAHNKHGQDTEYVEGWNRKSIDIIPTEQCIDVERQYLDTHVSVYHSTTKASYALDLFCRKLAELNDGSKSIAWIRGIKSKPIGKVCESFERMKQIMSQDHALDNSEYNLWHILSCNPSLWQNADYASDESTVDYFYNNSSVTRLDFKCLINNILDQMGLLFGYELERNELYAKFQKLVTDERFGKQGVLYQYLIPHHLVDEIAYISKQNGIVDPENPSALETLVQLKTPGSEVRNQHTLQVRLFVPKLLTPEIAQQLVYKNYLNLEAHLREEFEKTVDDLSIMAVKGPTKGIVEKKVADEIRHSSKFFIPFFKTDRDLSKFVEKKDVVSTADAEECFLFSEEGSELFLKLTTN
;
A
#
# COMPACT_ATOMS: atom_id res chain seq x y z
N MET A 1 -27.62 22.50 -37.71
CA MET A 1 -27.33 21.11 -38.15
C MET A 1 -25.90 20.87 -37.75
N ILE A 2 -25.64 19.81 -36.98
CA ILE A 2 -24.33 19.45 -36.47
C ILE A 2 -23.88 18.19 -37.21
N THR A 3 -22.67 18.21 -37.78
CA THR A 3 -22.01 17.02 -38.32
C THR A 3 -20.99 16.53 -37.30
N LEU A 4 -21.10 15.30 -36.82
CA LEU A 4 -20.18 14.69 -35.86
C LEU A 4 -19.43 13.53 -36.51
N LEU A 5 -18.11 13.48 -36.36
CA LEU A 5 -17.26 12.43 -36.92
C LEU A 5 -16.18 12.05 -35.91
N LEU A 6 -16.01 10.75 -35.64
CA LEU A 6 -14.81 10.22 -34.99
C LEU A 6 -13.83 9.77 -36.07
N ASN A 7 -12.92 10.65 -36.45
CA ASN A 7 -11.90 10.29 -37.42
C ASN A 7 -10.81 9.46 -36.73
N ASP A 8 -10.38 8.38 -37.37
CA ASP A 8 -9.31 7.52 -36.88
C ASP A 8 -8.01 8.32 -36.99
N ALA A 9 -7.53 8.80 -35.85
CA ALA A 9 -6.33 9.62 -35.80
C ALA A 9 -5.08 8.74 -35.89
N ASP A 10 -5.14 7.60 -35.19
CA ASP A 10 -4.22 6.47 -35.11
C ASP A 10 -4.89 5.38 -34.22
N SER A 11 -4.33 4.16 -34.17
CA SER A 11 -4.97 2.96 -33.60
C SER A 11 -5.37 2.98 -32.10
N LEU A 12 -5.14 4.07 -31.35
CA LEU A 12 -5.33 4.15 -29.89
C LEU A 12 -6.17 5.35 -29.39
N CYS A 13 -6.53 6.31 -30.24
CA CYS A 13 -7.44 7.40 -29.89
C CYS A 13 -8.20 7.94 -31.12
N TYR A 14 -9.38 8.51 -30.89
CA TYR A 14 -10.19 9.11 -31.96
C TYR A 14 -10.13 10.63 -31.92
N LYS A 15 -10.08 11.27 -33.09
CA LYS A 15 -10.32 12.71 -33.25
C LYS A 15 -11.81 12.97 -33.31
N LEU A 16 -12.35 13.69 -32.33
CA LEU A 16 -13.71 14.21 -32.40
C LEU A 16 -13.72 15.46 -33.28
N ILE A 17 -14.48 15.41 -34.37
CA ILE A 17 -14.71 16.52 -35.28
C ILE A 17 -16.19 16.88 -35.24
N VAL A 18 -16.48 18.17 -35.07
CA VAL A 18 -17.84 18.71 -35.08
C VAL A 18 -17.91 19.88 -36.05
N ASN A 19 -18.80 19.81 -37.06
CA ASN A 19 -18.92 20.81 -38.13
C ASN A 19 -17.58 21.12 -38.82
N ASP A 20 -16.83 20.07 -39.16
CA ASP A 20 -15.50 20.14 -39.77
C ASP A 20 -14.42 20.82 -38.90
N GLN A 21 -14.71 21.04 -37.60
CA GLN A 21 -13.76 21.59 -36.63
C GLN A 21 -13.32 20.52 -35.63
N PHE A 22 -12.02 20.47 -35.34
CA PHE A 22 -11.50 19.59 -34.29
C PHE A 22 -11.95 20.05 -32.91
N VAL A 23 -12.34 19.09 -32.07
CA VAL A 23 -12.86 19.34 -30.71
C VAL A 23 -11.90 18.80 -29.65
N LYS A 24 -11.60 17.50 -29.69
CA LYS A 24 -10.67 16.83 -28.76
C LYS A 24 -10.27 15.45 -29.25
N TYR A 25 -9.26 14.88 -28.61
CA TYR A 25 -8.99 13.44 -28.67
C TYR A 25 -9.84 12.68 -27.65
N ILE A 26 -10.29 11.48 -28.01
CA ILE A 26 -11.04 10.57 -27.14
C ILE A 26 -10.29 9.24 -27.05
N LYS A 27 -10.08 8.74 -25.84
CA LYS A 27 -9.50 7.42 -25.60
C LYS A 27 -10.45 6.34 -26.13
N ILE A 28 -9.93 5.29 -26.78
CA ILE A 28 -10.78 4.18 -27.27
C ILE A 28 -11.60 3.57 -26.12
N SER A 29 -11.02 3.46 -24.93
CA SER A 29 -11.69 2.98 -23.70
C SER A 29 -12.92 3.80 -23.32
N ASP A 30 -12.99 5.07 -23.73
CA ASP A 30 -14.01 6.02 -23.30
C ASP A 30 -15.14 6.15 -24.34
N VAL A 31 -14.94 5.64 -25.57
CA VAL A 31 -15.93 5.75 -26.66
C VAL A 31 -17.25 5.07 -26.31
N ALA A 32 -17.21 3.87 -25.73
CA ALA A 32 -18.43 3.14 -25.36
C ALA A 32 -19.24 3.89 -24.29
N THR A 33 -18.56 4.45 -23.30
CA THR A 33 -19.16 5.26 -22.24
C THR A 33 -19.78 6.54 -22.81
N MET A 34 -19.02 7.28 -23.63
CA MET A 34 -19.50 8.49 -24.30
C MET A 34 -20.69 8.21 -25.24
N THR A 35 -20.65 7.11 -26.00
CA THR A 35 -21.76 6.67 -26.86
C THR A 35 -23.01 6.40 -26.05
N SER A 36 -22.87 5.71 -24.91
CA SER A 36 -23.98 5.39 -24.03
C SER A 36 -24.62 6.65 -23.44
N GLU A 37 -23.80 7.60 -23.00
CA GLU A 37 -24.27 8.89 -22.47
C GLU A 37 -24.99 9.74 -23.52
N LEU A 38 -24.41 9.85 -24.72
CA LEU A 38 -25.01 10.60 -25.81
C LEU A 38 -26.34 9.97 -26.23
N ASN A 39 -26.42 8.63 -26.28
CA ASN A 39 -27.68 7.93 -26.59
C ASN A 39 -28.75 8.13 -25.53
N LEU A 40 -28.38 8.16 -24.25
CA LEU A 40 -29.31 8.46 -23.17
C LEU A 40 -29.87 9.88 -23.34
N TRP A 41 -29.00 10.87 -23.56
CA TRP A 41 -29.41 12.26 -23.78
C TRP A 41 -30.26 12.42 -25.05
N LEU A 42 -29.90 11.79 -26.16
CA LEU A 42 -30.67 11.81 -27.40
C LEU A 42 -32.06 11.16 -27.21
N TYR A 43 -32.13 10.06 -26.45
CA TYR A 43 -33.39 9.40 -26.13
C TYR A 43 -34.32 10.30 -25.31
N GLU A 44 -33.79 10.96 -24.27
CA GLU A 44 -34.54 11.92 -23.43
C GLU A 44 -35.11 13.09 -24.24
N HIS A 45 -34.42 13.49 -25.31
CA HIS A 45 -34.82 14.58 -26.19
C HIS A 45 -35.51 14.13 -27.48
N GLN A 46 -35.75 12.82 -27.67
CA GLN A 46 -36.39 12.23 -28.85
C GLN A 46 -35.64 12.52 -30.17
N LEU A 47 -34.30 12.57 -30.12
CA LEU A 47 -33.42 12.91 -31.24
C LEU A 47 -32.73 11.69 -31.90
N GLY A 48 -33.18 10.48 -31.58
CA GLY A 48 -32.69 9.22 -32.18
C GLY A 48 -31.57 8.55 -31.38
N THR A 49 -30.72 7.80 -32.07
CA THR A 49 -29.55 7.12 -31.50
C THR A 49 -28.33 7.35 -32.38
N LEU A 50 -27.15 7.32 -31.79
CA LEU A 50 -25.86 7.40 -32.46
C LEU A 50 -24.97 6.23 -32.03
N ASP A 51 -24.07 5.81 -32.92
CA ASP A 51 -23.05 4.81 -32.60
C ASP A 51 -21.67 5.33 -32.99
N LEU A 52 -20.94 5.87 -32.01
CA LEU A 52 -19.61 6.42 -32.27
C LEU A 52 -18.57 5.34 -32.63
N THR A 53 -18.87 4.05 -32.43
CA THR A 53 -17.95 2.98 -32.82
C THR A 53 -17.86 2.82 -34.34
N VAL A 54 -18.84 3.37 -35.06
CA VAL A 54 -18.88 3.38 -36.52
C VAL A 54 -18.37 4.72 -37.02
N ASN A 55 -17.21 4.72 -37.70
CA ASN A 55 -16.57 5.91 -38.27
C ASN A 55 -17.34 6.45 -39.49
N ILE A 56 -18.54 6.98 -39.25
CA ILE A 56 -19.41 7.61 -40.26
C ILE A 56 -19.85 8.98 -39.73
N PRO A 57 -19.92 10.02 -40.58
CA PRO A 57 -20.46 11.31 -40.17
C PRO A 57 -21.93 11.20 -39.74
N TYR A 58 -22.25 11.64 -38.52
CA TYR A 58 -23.60 11.76 -37.99
C TYR A 58 -24.11 13.17 -38.17
N GLN A 59 -25.31 13.33 -38.74
CA GLN A 59 -25.97 14.63 -38.87
C GLN A 59 -27.12 14.75 -37.87
N LEU A 60 -26.99 15.68 -36.93
CA LEU A 60 -28.02 15.99 -35.94
C LEU A 60 -28.63 17.36 -36.23
N LYS A 61 -29.95 17.44 -36.19
CA LYS A 61 -30.68 18.70 -36.34
C LYS A 61 -31.35 19.05 -35.02
N PHE A 62 -30.95 20.19 -34.46
CA PHE A 62 -31.56 20.75 -33.26
C PHE A 62 -32.59 21.80 -33.66
N ASP A 63 -33.79 21.69 -33.09
CA ASP A 63 -34.86 22.67 -33.32
C ASP A 63 -34.76 23.88 -32.36
N LYS A 64 -33.84 23.82 -31.38
CA LYS A 64 -33.60 24.87 -30.39
C LYS A 64 -32.10 25.03 -30.12
N GLU A 65 -31.64 26.27 -30.06
CA GLU A 65 -30.23 26.61 -29.75
C GLU A 65 -29.81 26.09 -28.36
N ALA A 66 -30.72 26.06 -27.38
CA ALA A 66 -30.44 25.52 -26.05
C ALA A 66 -30.05 24.03 -26.08
N LEU A 67 -30.74 23.22 -26.90
CA LEU A 67 -30.43 21.80 -27.02
C LEU A 67 -29.10 21.56 -27.73
N GLU A 68 -28.80 22.39 -28.74
CA GLU A 68 -27.49 22.38 -29.39
C GLU A 68 -26.38 22.70 -28.38
N ARG A 69 -26.57 23.70 -27.51
CA ARG A 69 -25.61 24.06 -26.46
C ARG A 69 -25.40 22.94 -25.44
N GLU A 70 -26.49 22.35 -24.93
CA GLU A 70 -26.42 21.20 -23.99
C GLU A 70 -25.70 20.00 -24.62
N PHE A 71 -25.95 19.73 -25.90
CA PHE A 71 -25.26 18.68 -26.63
C PHE A 71 -23.76 18.95 -26.76
N TYR A 72 -23.35 20.18 -27.05
CA TYR A 72 -21.93 20.56 -27.03
C TYR A 72 -21.31 20.35 -25.66
N GLU A 73 -21.94 20.83 -24.59
CA GLU A 73 -21.44 20.65 -23.22
C GLU A 73 -21.23 19.17 -22.88
N LEU A 74 -22.17 18.31 -23.25
CA LEU A 74 -22.07 16.86 -23.10
C LEU A 74 -20.91 16.28 -23.93
N LEU A 75 -20.72 16.72 -25.17
CA LEU A 75 -19.60 16.28 -26.01
C LEU A 75 -18.24 16.68 -25.41
N PHE A 76 -18.12 17.89 -24.87
CA PHE A 76 -16.88 18.42 -24.31
C PHE A 76 -16.53 17.75 -22.98
N ALA A 77 -17.47 17.67 -22.04
CA ALA A 77 -17.20 17.29 -20.66
C ALA A 77 -17.76 15.94 -20.23
N SER A 78 -18.75 15.36 -20.93
CA SER A 78 -19.64 14.33 -20.38
C SER A 78 -20.56 14.88 -19.27
N SER A 79 -21.70 14.21 -19.00
CA SER A 79 -22.74 14.71 -18.08
C SER A 79 -22.34 14.70 -16.61
N TYR A 80 -21.30 13.94 -16.24
CA TYR A 80 -20.83 13.81 -14.87
C TYR A 80 -19.48 14.47 -14.60
N LYS A 81 -18.86 15.11 -15.60
CA LYS A 81 -17.63 15.88 -15.40
C LYS A 81 -17.89 17.37 -15.49
N LYS A 82 -17.03 18.11 -14.81
CA LYS A 82 -16.95 19.56 -14.84
C LYS A 82 -15.75 19.97 -15.67
N THR A 83 -15.94 20.92 -16.59
CA THR A 83 -14.84 21.52 -17.37
C THR A 83 -14.08 22.55 -16.54
N VAL A 84 -12.75 22.49 -16.59
CA VAL A 84 -11.88 23.53 -16.03
C VAL A 84 -12.05 24.82 -16.84
N LYS A 85 -12.33 25.93 -16.14
CA LYS A 85 -12.43 27.25 -16.77
C LYS A 85 -11.05 27.85 -16.96
N LEU A 86 -10.49 27.70 -18.16
CA LEU A 86 -9.21 28.30 -18.53
C LEU A 86 -9.40 29.78 -18.92
N PRO A 87 -8.43 30.67 -18.58
CA PRO A 87 -8.29 31.99 -19.22
C PRO A 87 -8.26 31.87 -20.75
N VAL A 88 -8.77 32.88 -21.45
CA VAL A 88 -8.99 32.84 -22.92
C VAL A 88 -7.68 32.55 -23.67
N GLU A 89 -6.59 33.16 -23.23
CA GLU A 89 -5.24 32.98 -23.78
C GLU A 89 -4.66 31.58 -23.57
N LEU A 90 -5.27 30.76 -22.71
CA LEU A 90 -4.86 29.39 -22.39
C LEU A 90 -5.80 28.34 -22.99
N GLN A 91 -6.87 28.74 -23.68
CA GLN A 91 -7.87 27.85 -24.27
C GLN A 91 -7.46 27.25 -25.62
N THR A 92 -6.29 27.62 -26.14
CA THR A 92 -5.81 27.14 -27.44
C THR A 92 -4.38 26.65 -27.34
N SER A 93 -4.00 25.72 -28.22
CA SER A 93 -2.61 25.25 -28.29
C SER A 93 -1.65 26.39 -28.66
N PRO A 94 -0.46 26.45 -28.02
CA PRO A 94 0.59 27.39 -28.41
C PRO A 94 1.28 27.00 -29.73
N VAL A 95 1.10 25.76 -30.20
CA VAL A 95 1.69 25.25 -31.44
C VAL A 95 0.72 25.46 -32.61
N GLU A 96 -0.55 25.16 -32.39
CA GLU A 96 -1.62 25.29 -33.38
C GLU A 96 -2.81 26.06 -32.76
N PRO A 97 -2.88 27.39 -32.91
CA PRO A 97 -3.88 28.23 -32.22
C PRO A 97 -5.35 27.88 -32.50
N ASN A 98 -5.62 27.03 -33.50
CA ASN A 98 -6.97 26.57 -33.82
C ASN A 98 -7.36 25.29 -33.05
N LEU A 99 -6.43 24.64 -32.34
CA LEU A 99 -6.73 23.48 -31.50
C LEU A 99 -7.19 23.94 -30.12
N PRO A 100 -8.44 23.68 -29.71
CA PRO A 100 -8.93 24.01 -28.38
C PRO A 100 -8.29 23.10 -27.33
N VAL A 101 -8.00 23.68 -26.17
CA VAL A 101 -7.47 23.00 -24.99
C VAL A 101 -8.56 22.97 -23.93
N SER A 102 -8.88 21.77 -23.45
CA SER A 102 -9.87 21.60 -22.39
C SER A 102 -9.48 20.46 -21.45
N PHE A 103 -9.80 20.65 -20.17
CA PHE A 103 -9.63 19.65 -19.12
C PHE A 103 -10.97 19.46 -18.43
N SER A 104 -11.30 18.23 -18.05
CA SER A 104 -12.54 17.93 -17.33
C SER A 104 -12.32 16.82 -16.31
N TYR A 105 -13.01 16.92 -15.17
CA TYR A 105 -12.90 15.95 -14.09
C TYR A 105 -14.26 15.67 -13.46
N ARG A 106 -14.43 14.44 -12.96
CA ARG A 106 -15.63 14.00 -12.24
C ARG A 106 -15.87 14.81 -10.97
N ASN A 107 -17.11 14.79 -10.47
CA ASN A 107 -17.47 15.42 -9.19
C ASN A 107 -16.52 14.98 -8.05
N LEU A 108 -16.04 15.96 -7.28
CA LEU A 108 -15.10 15.79 -6.18
C LEU A 108 -15.74 15.87 -4.79
N GLU A 109 -17.07 16.00 -4.68
CA GLU A 109 -17.80 16.12 -3.42
C GLU A 109 -17.42 15.05 -2.38
N GLY A 110 -17.25 13.80 -2.82
CA GLY A 110 -16.82 12.69 -1.95
C GLY A 110 -15.36 12.78 -1.46
N TYR A 111 -14.57 13.73 -1.96
CA TYR A 111 -13.16 13.95 -1.61
C TYR A 111 -12.90 15.32 -0.97
N GLN A 112 -13.95 16.10 -0.71
CA GLN A 112 -13.82 17.40 -0.05
C GLN A 112 -13.11 17.22 1.29
N ARG A 113 -12.13 18.09 1.55
CA ARG A 113 -11.34 18.05 2.78
C ARG A 113 -10.69 16.69 3.04
N TYR A 114 -10.23 16.00 2.00
CA TYR A 114 -9.65 14.65 2.14
C TYR A 114 -8.49 14.57 3.14
N TRP A 115 -7.84 15.69 3.44
CA TRP A 115 -6.75 15.79 4.42
C TRP A 115 -7.20 15.66 5.87
N ASP A 116 -8.51 15.72 6.15
CA ASP A 116 -9.07 15.45 7.48
C ASP A 116 -9.32 13.94 7.71
N PHE A 117 -9.04 13.09 6.71
CA PHE A 117 -9.33 11.66 6.71
C PHE A 117 -8.08 10.80 6.45
N ALA A 118 -8.21 9.49 6.62
CA ALA A 118 -7.14 8.53 6.35
C ALA A 118 -6.71 8.52 4.86
N ASN A 119 -5.45 8.13 4.61
CA ASN A 119 -4.79 8.11 3.29
C ASN A 119 -5.56 7.42 2.15
N GLY A 120 -6.47 6.48 2.47
CA GLY A 120 -7.26 5.77 1.47
C GLY A 120 -8.10 6.71 0.58
N LEU A 121 -8.61 7.81 1.15
CA LEU A 121 -9.39 8.79 0.39
C LEU A 121 -8.49 9.62 -0.54
N LYS A 122 -7.33 10.07 -0.04
CA LYS A 122 -6.29 10.77 -0.81
C LYS A 122 -5.83 9.97 -2.03
N PHE A 123 -5.56 8.68 -1.88
CA PHE A 123 -5.05 7.87 -3.00
C PHE A 123 -6.12 7.60 -4.06
N ALA A 124 -7.38 7.43 -3.64
CA ALA A 124 -8.50 7.32 -4.57
C ALA A 124 -8.74 8.63 -5.33
N LEU A 125 -8.54 9.79 -4.70
CA LEU A 125 -8.57 11.10 -5.38
C LEU A 125 -7.50 11.19 -6.46
N TYR A 126 -6.24 10.84 -6.16
CA TYR A 126 -5.16 10.94 -7.15
C TYR A 126 -5.30 9.96 -8.32
N GLU A 127 -5.86 8.77 -8.08
CA GLU A 127 -6.26 7.86 -9.17
C GLU A 127 -7.36 8.46 -10.06
N LEU A 128 -8.35 9.12 -9.46
CA LEU A 128 -9.40 9.83 -10.20
C LEU A 128 -8.81 10.97 -11.04
N LEU A 129 -7.98 11.83 -10.44
CA LEU A 129 -7.36 12.97 -11.11
C LEU A 129 -6.38 12.54 -12.19
N SER A 130 -5.60 11.48 -11.95
CA SER A 130 -4.74 10.88 -12.98
C SER A 130 -5.56 10.52 -14.22
N ARG A 131 -6.65 9.76 -14.07
CA ARG A 131 -7.47 9.32 -15.21
C ARG A 131 -8.16 10.47 -15.94
N ASP A 132 -8.64 11.46 -15.20
CA ASP A 132 -9.48 12.52 -15.73
C ASP A 132 -8.67 13.69 -16.30
N ILE A 133 -7.51 14.00 -15.70
CA ILE A 133 -6.70 15.16 -16.06
C ILE A 133 -5.40 14.74 -16.76
N ILE A 134 -4.60 13.86 -16.15
CA ILE A 134 -3.22 13.60 -16.58
C ILE A 134 -3.16 12.57 -17.72
N GLU A 135 -3.73 11.37 -17.57
CA GLU A 135 -3.66 10.30 -18.58
C GLU A 135 -4.72 10.46 -19.67
N ASN A 136 -4.63 11.56 -20.41
CA ASN A 136 -5.34 11.82 -21.64
C ASN A 136 -4.32 12.08 -22.76
N PRO A 137 -4.64 11.82 -24.04
CA PRO A 137 -3.72 12.14 -25.13
C PRO A 137 -3.35 13.63 -25.14
N TYR A 138 -2.07 13.93 -25.35
CA TYR A 138 -1.64 15.29 -25.66
C TYR A 138 -2.36 15.83 -26.90
N ILE A 139 -2.72 17.11 -26.86
CA ILE A 139 -3.45 17.75 -27.96
C ILE A 139 -2.52 17.99 -29.16
N ASP A 140 -1.28 18.38 -28.91
CA ASP A 140 -0.32 18.69 -29.97
C ASP A 140 0.44 17.43 -30.44
N GLU A 141 0.59 16.44 -29.55
CA GLU A 141 1.42 15.25 -29.74
C GLU A 141 0.66 13.98 -29.28
N PRO A 142 -0.53 13.65 -29.84
CA PRO A 142 -1.41 12.57 -29.35
C PRO A 142 -0.80 11.17 -29.42
N ASN A 143 0.30 11.02 -30.17
CA ASN A 143 1.00 9.76 -30.38
C ASN A 143 2.19 9.56 -29.44
N ASP A 144 2.48 10.52 -28.56
CA ASP A 144 3.53 10.37 -27.57
C ASP A 144 3.02 9.57 -26.36
N PHE A 145 2.97 8.24 -26.48
CA PHE A 145 2.49 7.36 -25.42
C PHE A 145 3.36 6.10 -25.26
N LEU A 146 3.23 5.44 -24.12
CA LEU A 146 3.74 4.07 -23.91
C LEU A 146 2.56 3.11 -23.81
N GLN A 147 2.60 2.05 -24.61
CA GLN A 147 1.61 0.97 -24.56
C GLN A 147 2.22 -0.34 -24.05
N HIS A 148 1.50 -1.07 -23.20
CA HIS A 148 1.81 -2.46 -22.86
C HIS A 148 0.50 -3.25 -22.76
N HIS A 149 0.32 -4.20 -23.68
CA HIS A 149 -0.96 -4.88 -23.90
C HIS A 149 -2.11 -3.88 -24.12
N ALA A 150 -3.19 -3.99 -23.36
CA ALA A 150 -4.37 -3.13 -23.44
C ALA A 150 -4.23 -1.81 -22.64
N LEU A 151 -3.13 -1.63 -21.91
CA LEU A 151 -2.91 -0.43 -21.09
C LEU A 151 -2.03 0.58 -21.81
N ILE A 152 -2.33 1.86 -21.59
CA ILE A 152 -1.65 3.01 -22.20
C ILE A 152 -1.29 4.00 -21.11
N ALA A 153 -0.04 4.46 -21.10
CA ALA A 153 0.37 5.67 -20.40
C ALA A 153 0.51 6.77 -21.44
N TYR A 154 -0.37 7.77 -21.38
CA TYR A 154 -0.46 8.80 -22.41
C TYR A 154 0.63 9.85 -22.29
N HIS A 155 1.25 9.99 -21.11
CA HIS A 155 2.36 10.92 -20.90
C HIS A 155 3.57 10.16 -20.32
N PRO A 156 4.46 9.62 -21.17
CA PRO A 156 5.59 8.80 -20.72
C PRO A 156 6.55 9.52 -19.77
N ASN A 157 6.71 10.83 -19.95
CA ASN A 157 7.71 11.63 -19.25
C ASN A 157 7.10 12.56 -18.19
N HIS A 158 6.01 13.26 -18.51
CA HIS A 158 5.32 14.18 -17.58
C HIS A 158 3.93 13.67 -17.15
N GLY A 159 3.72 12.36 -17.15
CA GLY A 159 2.46 11.74 -16.73
C GLY A 159 2.34 11.44 -15.25
N THR A 160 1.45 10.51 -14.93
CA THR A 160 1.08 10.21 -13.55
C THR A 160 2.24 9.71 -12.71
N THR A 161 3.13 8.91 -13.28
CA THR A 161 4.29 8.41 -12.53
C THR A 161 5.22 9.55 -12.12
N HIS A 162 5.44 10.55 -12.99
CA HIS A 162 6.18 11.77 -12.66
C HIS A 162 5.48 12.55 -11.55
N ALA A 163 4.18 12.79 -11.67
CA ALA A 163 3.37 13.48 -10.67
C ALA A 163 3.45 12.83 -9.27
N ILE A 164 3.36 11.49 -9.19
CA ILE A 164 3.52 10.76 -7.93
C ILE A 164 4.91 10.97 -7.33
N ARG A 165 5.97 10.86 -8.14
CA ARG A 165 7.35 11.02 -7.65
C ARG A 165 7.60 12.45 -7.17
N GLN A 166 7.14 13.46 -7.91
CA GLN A 166 7.24 14.87 -7.49
C GLN A 166 6.55 15.12 -6.15
N MET A 167 5.32 14.61 -5.98
CA MET A 167 4.59 14.73 -4.72
C MET A 167 5.39 14.11 -3.55
N LEU A 168 5.89 12.88 -3.71
CA LEU A 168 6.66 12.21 -2.67
C LEU A 168 7.99 12.92 -2.37
N LEU A 169 8.69 13.40 -3.40
CA LEU A 169 9.91 14.20 -3.24
C LEU A 169 9.62 15.49 -2.47
N ALA A 170 8.57 16.23 -2.82
CA ALA A 170 8.18 17.45 -2.13
C ALA A 170 7.88 17.21 -0.64
N SER A 171 7.11 16.16 -0.31
CA SER A 171 6.80 15.80 1.08
C SER A 171 8.06 15.40 1.88
N ASN A 172 9.01 14.71 1.25
CA ASN A 172 10.26 14.34 1.90
C ASN A 172 11.22 15.52 2.07
N TYR A 173 11.30 16.44 1.09
CA TYR A 173 12.05 17.69 1.26
C TYR A 173 11.48 18.54 2.39
N LEU A 174 10.14 18.64 2.50
CA LEU A 174 9.51 19.33 3.62
C LEU A 174 9.92 18.71 4.97
N THR A 175 9.93 17.38 5.05
CA THR A 175 10.39 16.65 6.25
C THR A 175 11.85 16.96 6.58
N CYS A 176 12.73 16.95 5.58
CA CYS A 176 14.14 17.30 5.75
C CYS A 176 14.30 18.74 6.28
N ILE A 177 13.56 19.71 5.74
CA ILE A 177 13.64 21.12 6.16
C ILE A 177 13.08 21.31 7.58
N ARG A 178 12.04 20.57 7.98
CA ARG A 178 11.55 20.58 9.37
C ARG A 178 12.65 20.19 10.36
N LEU A 179 13.45 19.19 10.01
CA LEU A 179 14.48 18.60 10.89
C LEU A 179 15.82 19.36 10.83
N TYR A 180 16.26 19.74 9.64
CA TYR A 180 17.62 20.24 9.38
C TYR A 180 17.65 21.64 8.74
N GLY A 181 16.49 22.27 8.59
CA GLY A 181 16.36 23.63 8.09
C GLY A 181 17.14 24.63 8.95
N ASN A 182 17.56 25.74 8.34
CA ASN A 182 17.97 26.90 9.12
C ASN A 182 16.79 27.40 9.97
N LYS A 183 17.07 28.28 10.96
CA LYS A 183 16.08 28.70 11.96
C LYS A 183 14.77 29.20 11.33
N GLU A 184 14.85 29.99 10.26
CA GLU A 184 13.70 30.54 9.55
C GLU A 184 12.95 29.43 8.80
N SER A 185 13.65 28.67 7.95
CA SER A 185 13.03 27.64 7.10
C SER A 185 12.41 26.51 7.91
N SER A 186 13.07 26.07 8.99
CA SER A 186 12.57 25.04 9.90
C SER A 186 11.31 25.54 10.64
N TYR A 187 11.30 26.78 11.12
CA TYR A 187 10.13 27.39 11.77
C TYR A 187 8.93 27.43 10.82
N VAL A 188 9.12 27.95 9.60
CA VAL A 188 8.05 28.03 8.58
C VAL A 188 7.54 26.63 8.24
N ALA A 189 8.44 25.68 8.00
CA ALA A 189 8.08 24.29 7.66
C ALA A 189 7.32 23.57 8.78
N GLN A 190 7.65 23.83 10.04
CA GLN A 190 6.95 23.30 11.21
C GLN A 190 5.58 23.97 11.43
N SER A 191 5.42 25.22 10.98
CA SER A 191 4.17 25.98 11.09
C SER A 191 3.10 25.60 10.06
N LEU A 192 3.42 24.73 9.09
CA LEU A 192 2.47 24.30 8.08
C LEU A 192 1.40 23.38 8.68
N SER A 193 0.14 23.77 8.53
CA SER A 193 -1.04 22.97 8.88
C SER A 193 -1.21 21.74 7.96
N ALA A 194 -2.06 20.80 8.38
CA ALA A 194 -2.38 19.61 7.58
C ALA A 194 -2.98 19.97 6.20
N GLU A 195 -3.84 20.99 6.15
CA GLU A 195 -4.42 21.54 4.92
C GLU A 195 -3.32 22.08 3.99
N GLU A 196 -2.39 22.87 4.51
CA GLU A 196 -1.28 23.45 3.72
C GLU A 196 -0.36 22.35 3.14
N VAL A 197 -0.06 21.33 3.94
CA VAL A 197 0.74 20.17 3.47
C VAL A 197 -0.02 19.42 2.36
N ALA A 198 -1.29 19.13 2.56
CA ALA A 198 -2.10 18.43 1.57
C ALA A 198 -2.27 19.23 0.28
N CYS A 199 -2.41 20.56 0.38
CA CYS A 199 -2.52 21.45 -0.77
C CYS A 199 -1.21 21.50 -1.57
N LEU A 200 -0.05 21.53 -0.89
CA LEU A 200 1.27 21.42 -1.52
C LEU A 200 1.43 20.08 -2.25
N GLU A 201 1.00 18.98 -1.65
CA GLU A 201 1.06 17.65 -2.28
C GLU A 201 0.18 17.57 -3.53
N LEU A 202 -1.04 18.12 -3.48
CA LEU A 202 -1.92 18.23 -4.64
C LEU A 202 -1.30 19.11 -5.72
N ALA A 203 -0.69 20.24 -5.33
CA ALA A 203 0.01 21.14 -6.26
C ALA A 203 1.18 20.43 -6.95
N ALA A 204 1.99 19.66 -6.20
CA ALA A 204 3.08 18.86 -6.75
C ALA A 204 2.58 17.77 -7.70
N PHE A 205 1.47 17.10 -7.38
CA PHE A 205 0.85 16.10 -8.24
C PHE A 205 0.30 16.71 -9.55
N LEU A 206 -0.29 17.90 -9.48
CA LEU A 206 -0.87 18.59 -10.65
C LEU A 206 0.12 19.54 -11.34
N PHE A 207 1.38 19.59 -10.93
CA PHE A 207 2.36 20.59 -11.35
C PHE A 207 2.54 20.64 -12.88
N ARG A 208 2.45 19.48 -13.54
CA ARG A 208 2.58 19.32 -15.00
C ARG A 208 1.26 18.97 -15.71
N SER A 209 0.13 19.12 -15.04
CA SER A 209 -1.20 18.73 -15.57
C SER A 209 -1.68 19.55 -16.77
N GLY A 210 -1.20 20.78 -16.94
CA GLY A 210 -1.60 21.69 -18.02
C GLY A 210 -0.83 21.54 -19.33
N ARG A 211 0.01 20.51 -19.46
CA ARG A 211 0.84 20.28 -20.67
C ARG A 211 -0.01 19.75 -21.83
N THR A 212 0.32 20.18 -23.05
CA THR A 212 -0.28 19.67 -24.29
C THR A 212 0.72 19.00 -25.23
N ASN A 213 1.99 18.93 -24.82
CA ASN A 213 3.14 18.36 -25.53
C ASN A 213 4.32 18.15 -24.54
N GLU A 214 5.45 17.62 -25.03
CA GLU A 214 6.69 17.45 -24.27
C GLU A 214 7.67 18.63 -24.33
N ARG A 215 7.27 19.80 -24.88
CA ARG A 215 8.16 20.96 -24.99
C ARG A 215 8.51 21.57 -23.62
N GLY A 216 9.77 21.97 -23.45
CA GLY A 216 10.23 22.64 -22.24
C GLY A 216 9.64 24.04 -22.03
N TRP A 217 9.87 24.63 -20.85
CA TRP A 217 9.35 25.95 -20.46
C TRP A 217 9.73 27.09 -21.44
N GLN A 218 10.91 27.03 -22.05
CA GLN A 218 11.35 28.04 -23.03
C GLN A 218 10.56 27.99 -24.33
N SER A 219 9.97 26.83 -24.64
CA SER A 219 9.28 26.57 -25.91
C SER A 219 7.76 26.58 -25.77
N ASP A 220 7.25 26.43 -24.55
CA ASP A 220 5.84 26.59 -24.20
C ASP A 220 5.73 27.22 -22.79
N LEU A 221 5.51 28.53 -22.76
CA LEU A 221 5.31 29.31 -21.52
C LEU A 221 3.90 29.14 -20.94
N THR A 222 2.97 28.49 -21.67
CA THR A 222 1.56 28.44 -21.30
C THR A 222 1.20 27.26 -20.41
N TYR A 223 2.00 26.19 -20.38
CA TYR A 223 1.64 25.01 -19.58
C TYR A 223 1.62 25.32 -18.07
N GLY A 224 2.50 26.18 -17.56
CA GLY A 224 2.58 26.53 -16.14
C GLY A 224 1.30 27.22 -15.68
N PRO A 225 0.91 28.34 -16.33
CA PRO A 225 -0.39 28.98 -16.12
C PRO A 225 -1.59 28.03 -16.31
N ARG A 226 -1.54 27.10 -17.27
CA ARG A 226 -2.60 26.09 -17.47
C ARG A 226 -2.68 25.13 -16.28
N SER A 227 -1.56 24.57 -15.83
CA SER A 227 -1.49 23.71 -14.66
C SER A 227 -2.01 24.43 -13.41
N ALA A 228 -1.67 25.71 -13.24
CA ALA A 228 -2.15 26.54 -12.14
C ALA A 228 -3.67 26.73 -12.17
N ALA A 229 -4.25 26.96 -13.36
CA ALA A 229 -5.70 27.09 -13.53
C ALA A 229 -6.45 25.77 -13.24
N VAL A 230 -5.89 24.64 -13.71
CA VAL A 230 -6.40 23.28 -13.41
C VAL A 230 -6.36 23.02 -11.90
N PHE A 231 -5.20 23.24 -11.26
CA PHE A 231 -5.02 23.11 -9.82
C PHE A 231 -6.00 23.98 -9.04
N ARG A 232 -6.12 25.28 -9.38
CA ARG A 232 -6.99 26.23 -8.68
C ARG A 232 -8.44 25.75 -8.66
N GLN A 233 -8.95 25.34 -9.80
CA GLN A 233 -10.35 24.90 -9.90
C GLN A 233 -10.59 23.60 -9.11
N ILE A 234 -9.66 22.63 -9.20
CA ILE A 234 -9.75 21.36 -8.47
C ILE A 234 -9.62 21.58 -6.95
N ALA A 235 -8.67 22.40 -6.51
CA ALA A 235 -8.42 22.65 -5.09
C ALA A 235 -9.61 23.39 -4.44
N LEU A 236 -10.22 24.35 -5.13
CA LEU A 236 -11.43 25.01 -4.64
C LEU A 236 -12.62 24.04 -4.53
N ASP A 237 -12.77 23.11 -5.48
CA ASP A 237 -13.82 22.09 -5.43
C ASP A 237 -13.59 21.05 -4.32
N LEU A 238 -12.35 20.87 -3.88
CA LEU A 238 -11.96 20.06 -2.72
C LEU A 238 -12.08 20.84 -1.38
N GLU A 239 -12.57 22.08 -1.44
CA GLU A 239 -12.78 23.00 -0.31
C GLU A 239 -11.51 23.48 0.39
N PHE A 240 -10.37 23.53 -0.30
CA PHE A 240 -9.19 24.22 0.24
C PHE A 240 -9.46 25.71 0.41
N ASN A 241 -8.82 26.32 1.42
CA ASN A 241 -8.87 27.76 1.65
C ASN A 241 -8.45 28.53 0.38
N SER A 242 -9.34 29.40 -0.10
CA SER A 242 -9.11 30.12 -1.37
C SER A 242 -7.81 30.95 -1.40
N ALA A 243 -7.39 31.56 -0.29
CA ALA A 243 -6.14 32.31 -0.25
C ALA A 243 -4.92 31.39 -0.36
N LEU A 244 -4.96 30.21 0.28
CA LEU A 244 -3.92 29.19 0.14
C LEU A 244 -3.83 28.68 -1.31
N VAL A 245 -4.98 28.39 -1.93
CA VAL A 245 -5.04 27.97 -3.34
C VAL A 245 -4.42 29.04 -4.23
N ASP A 246 -4.76 30.32 -4.02
CA ASP A 246 -4.23 31.41 -4.84
C ASP A 246 -2.72 31.59 -4.64
N VAL A 247 -2.19 31.46 -3.41
CA VAL A 247 -0.74 31.47 -3.15
C VAL A 247 -0.04 30.32 -3.86
N LEU A 248 -0.51 29.09 -3.71
CA LEU A 248 0.12 27.91 -4.32
C LEU A 248 0.02 27.92 -5.85
N ALA A 249 -1.07 28.45 -6.42
CA ALA A 249 -1.21 28.58 -7.86
C ALA A 249 -0.15 29.50 -8.48
N LEU A 250 0.32 30.51 -7.75
CA LEU A 250 1.43 31.37 -8.19
C LEU A 250 2.75 30.58 -8.22
N CYS A 251 2.96 29.64 -7.31
CA CYS A 251 4.17 28.81 -7.24
C CYS A 251 4.36 27.84 -8.43
N PHE A 252 3.38 27.72 -9.34
CA PHE A 252 3.48 26.87 -10.54
C PHE A 252 4.48 27.40 -11.58
N ASP A 253 4.78 28.69 -11.53
CA ASP A 253 5.85 29.30 -12.32
C ASP A 253 6.96 29.80 -11.40
N TYR A 254 7.87 28.90 -11.00
CA TYR A 254 9.01 29.25 -10.15
C TYR A 254 10.07 30.13 -10.85
N HIS A 255 9.86 30.52 -12.11
CA HIS A 255 10.69 31.51 -12.81
C HIS A 255 10.09 32.93 -12.72
N ALA A 256 8.82 33.06 -12.35
CA ALA A 256 8.17 34.35 -12.21
C ALA A 256 8.45 35.00 -10.85
N GLU A 257 8.76 36.29 -10.86
CA GLU A 257 8.73 37.11 -9.65
C GLU A 257 7.31 37.61 -9.39
N HIS A 258 6.73 37.27 -8.24
CA HIS A 258 5.41 37.74 -7.84
C HIS A 258 5.55 38.95 -6.91
N SER A 259 5.09 40.10 -7.38
CA SER A 259 5.15 41.37 -6.63
C SER A 259 4.03 41.55 -5.61
N VAL A 260 2.95 40.76 -5.71
CA VAL A 260 1.79 40.82 -4.81
C VAL A 260 1.31 39.40 -4.53
N LEU A 261 1.25 39.02 -3.24
CA LEU A 261 0.68 37.76 -2.77
C LEU A 261 -0.64 38.00 -2.02
N PRO A 262 -1.66 37.16 -2.23
CA PRO A 262 -2.86 37.19 -1.39
C PRO A 262 -2.50 36.72 0.02
N GLN A 263 -2.84 37.53 1.03
CA GLN A 263 -2.54 37.22 2.43
C GLN A 263 -3.27 35.94 2.87
N LEU A 264 -2.53 34.98 3.43
CA LEU A 264 -3.13 33.78 4.00
C LEU A 264 -4.01 34.14 5.20
N THR A 265 -5.14 33.44 5.35
CA THR A 265 -6.09 33.70 6.44
C THR A 265 -5.37 33.55 7.78
N ASN A 266 -5.52 34.52 8.69
CA ASN A 266 -4.87 34.56 10.01
C ASN A 266 -3.32 34.63 10.02
N HIS A 267 -2.68 34.92 8.90
CA HIS A 267 -1.24 35.12 8.82
C HIS A 267 -0.91 36.58 8.52
N SER A 268 0.26 37.05 8.93
CA SER A 268 0.84 38.28 8.41
C SER A 268 1.25 38.13 6.94
N ILE A 269 1.45 39.27 6.25
CA ILE A 269 1.96 39.27 4.87
C ILE A 269 3.36 38.64 4.82
N GLN A 270 4.20 38.91 5.83
CA GLN A 270 5.53 38.33 5.91
C GLN A 270 5.50 36.79 6.03
N GLU A 271 4.66 36.25 6.92
CA GLU A 271 4.49 34.79 7.03
C GLU A 271 3.94 34.18 5.74
N THR A 272 3.08 34.90 5.03
CA THR A 272 2.57 34.48 3.71
C THR A 272 3.69 34.41 2.68
N GLU A 273 4.56 35.43 2.61
CA GLU A 273 5.73 35.47 1.72
C GLU A 273 6.73 34.34 2.03
N GLU A 274 6.99 34.09 3.30
CA GLU A 274 7.88 33.01 3.77
C GLU A 274 7.33 31.63 3.39
N LYS A 275 6.04 31.38 3.59
CA LYS A 275 5.36 30.13 3.17
C LYS A 275 5.36 29.97 1.65
N ALA A 276 5.02 31.02 0.91
CA ALA A 276 5.03 31.00 -0.56
C ALA A 276 6.43 30.68 -1.10
N ARG A 277 7.48 31.30 -0.53
CA ARG A 277 8.88 31.00 -0.87
C ARG A 277 9.19 29.53 -0.62
N LEU A 278 8.82 28.99 0.55
CA LEU A 278 9.04 27.58 0.86
C LEU A 278 8.32 26.64 -0.12
N PHE A 279 7.05 26.90 -0.45
CA PHE A 279 6.30 26.11 -1.43
C PHE A 279 6.97 26.10 -2.81
N THR A 280 7.36 27.27 -3.33
CA THR A 280 8.08 27.37 -4.60
C THR A 280 9.37 26.55 -4.60
N LYS A 281 10.13 26.61 -3.50
CA LYS A 281 11.39 25.86 -3.36
C LYS A 281 11.14 24.34 -3.31
N LEU A 282 10.10 23.89 -2.61
CA LEU A 282 9.73 22.47 -2.53
C LEU A 282 9.29 21.91 -3.90
N LEU A 283 8.46 22.65 -4.63
CA LEU A 283 8.05 22.28 -5.99
C LEU A 283 9.26 22.21 -6.93
N LYS A 284 10.14 23.21 -6.88
CA LYS A 284 11.38 23.21 -7.66
C LYS A 284 12.29 22.03 -7.32
N LEU A 285 12.64 21.85 -6.04
CA LEU A 285 13.48 20.74 -5.57
C LEU A 285 12.94 19.38 -6.02
N SER A 286 11.62 19.17 -5.88
CA SER A 286 10.98 17.93 -6.30
C SER A 286 11.04 17.69 -7.81
N HIS A 287 10.88 18.75 -8.61
CA HIS A 287 10.98 18.68 -10.06
C HIS A 287 12.40 18.38 -10.54
N GLU A 288 13.38 19.17 -10.08
CA GLU A 288 14.78 19.03 -10.44
C GLU A 288 15.30 17.64 -10.09
N SER A 289 14.98 17.13 -8.89
CA SER A 289 15.42 15.79 -8.47
C SER A 289 14.90 14.67 -9.38
N ASP A 290 13.66 14.80 -9.90
CA ASP A 290 13.08 13.79 -10.78
C ASP A 290 13.71 13.76 -12.18
N LEU A 291 14.46 14.81 -12.57
CA LEU A 291 15.18 14.87 -13.85
C LEU A 291 16.28 13.81 -13.98
N ILE A 292 16.64 13.14 -12.88
CA ILE A 292 17.57 12.01 -12.87
C ILE A 292 17.17 10.88 -13.82
N ARG A 293 15.89 10.82 -14.19
CA ARG A 293 15.37 9.85 -15.18
C ARG A 293 15.81 10.12 -16.62
N CYS A 294 16.11 11.38 -16.95
CA CYS A 294 16.27 11.82 -18.34
C CYS A 294 17.53 12.66 -18.62
N PHE A 295 18.26 13.11 -17.60
CA PHE A 295 19.55 13.81 -17.78
C PHE A 295 20.73 12.86 -17.62
N GLU A 296 21.65 12.88 -18.60
CA GLU A 296 22.84 12.01 -18.56
C GLU A 296 23.90 12.51 -17.57
N ASN A 297 23.94 13.81 -17.29
CA ASN A 297 24.93 14.41 -16.41
C ASN A 297 24.35 14.66 -15.02
N PHE A 298 24.76 13.83 -14.06
CA PHE A 298 24.34 13.94 -12.65
C PHE A 298 24.60 15.33 -12.06
N GLU A 299 25.73 15.95 -12.40
CA GLU A 299 26.13 17.25 -11.87
C GLU A 299 25.22 18.39 -12.35
N GLU A 300 24.59 18.26 -13.51
CA GLU A 300 23.61 19.24 -14.02
C GLU A 300 22.33 19.24 -13.19
N ILE A 301 22.03 18.14 -12.50
CA ILE A 301 20.87 18.01 -11.62
C ILE A 301 21.24 18.35 -10.18
N LYS A 302 22.38 17.82 -9.71
CA LYS A 302 22.84 17.99 -8.33
C LYS A 302 23.09 19.43 -7.97
N LYS A 303 23.72 20.22 -8.84
CA LYS A 303 24.06 21.62 -8.54
C LYS A 303 22.83 22.49 -8.26
N PRO A 304 21.77 22.51 -9.11
CA PRO A 304 20.53 23.20 -8.79
C PRO A 304 19.92 22.76 -7.45
N VAL A 305 19.90 21.45 -7.17
CA VAL A 305 19.38 20.93 -5.89
C VAL A 305 20.19 21.44 -4.70
N GLU A 306 21.52 21.41 -4.77
CA GLU A 306 22.38 21.93 -3.71
C GLU A 306 22.22 23.43 -3.50
N GLU A 307 22.09 24.22 -4.57
CA GLU A 307 21.92 25.68 -4.49
C GLU A 307 20.64 26.04 -3.74
N GLU A 308 19.57 25.29 -3.94
CA GLU A 308 18.32 25.46 -3.22
C GLU A 308 18.42 24.99 -1.78
N LEU A 309 19.03 23.82 -1.53
CA LEU A 309 19.22 23.30 -0.18
C LEU A 309 20.13 24.19 0.68
N LYS A 310 21.18 24.82 0.10
CA LYS A 310 22.04 25.79 0.80
C LYS A 310 21.26 26.99 1.37
N GLN A 311 20.15 27.36 0.74
CA GLN A 311 19.29 28.45 1.20
C GLN A 311 18.32 28.01 2.31
N LEU A 312 18.01 26.71 2.40
CA LEU A 312 16.97 26.18 3.29
C LEU A 312 17.54 25.49 4.52
N LEU A 313 18.71 24.85 4.41
CA LEU A 313 19.33 24.06 5.49
C LEU A 313 20.24 24.91 6.38
N ALA A 314 20.49 24.43 7.59
CA ALA A 314 21.41 25.07 8.51
C ALA A 314 22.87 24.94 8.02
N LEU A 315 23.71 25.93 8.32
CA LEU A 315 25.09 26.04 7.81
C LEU A 315 26.00 24.84 8.14
N HIS A 316 25.68 24.06 9.18
CA HIS A 316 26.46 22.90 9.60
C HIS A 316 26.05 21.59 8.91
N ILE A 317 24.97 21.61 8.12
CA ILE A 317 24.46 20.44 7.42
C ILE A 317 25.26 20.23 6.13
N ASP A 318 25.67 18.99 5.88
CA ASP A 318 26.32 18.61 4.63
C ASP A 318 25.30 18.58 3.48
N VAL A 319 25.18 19.72 2.78
CA VAL A 319 24.24 19.87 1.66
C VAL A 319 24.56 18.90 0.52
N SER A 320 25.84 18.62 0.24
CA SER A 320 26.20 17.67 -0.81
C SER A 320 25.68 16.28 -0.46
N GLY A 321 25.95 15.81 0.76
CA GLY A 321 25.46 14.52 1.25
C GLY A 321 23.93 14.42 1.20
N VAL A 322 23.21 15.46 1.64
CA VAL A 322 21.74 15.50 1.56
C VAL A 322 21.25 15.45 0.10
N SER A 323 21.88 16.19 -0.81
CA SER A 323 21.52 16.17 -2.23
C SER A 323 21.74 14.79 -2.86
N ASP A 324 22.85 14.11 -2.56
CA ASP A 324 23.14 12.76 -3.05
C ASP A 324 22.08 11.76 -2.57
N GLN A 325 21.63 11.89 -1.33
CA GLN A 325 20.57 11.05 -0.75
C GLN A 325 19.22 11.28 -1.42
N PHE A 326 18.83 12.52 -1.67
CA PHE A 326 17.57 12.81 -2.38
C PHE A 326 17.60 12.36 -3.83
N LEU A 327 18.74 12.45 -4.51
CA LEU A 327 18.88 11.95 -5.88
C LEU A 327 18.89 10.41 -5.91
N SER A 328 19.52 9.75 -4.94
CA SER A 328 19.41 8.29 -4.74
C SER A 328 17.96 7.85 -4.47
N TYR A 329 17.22 8.64 -3.69
CA TYR A 329 15.79 8.43 -3.46
C TYR A 329 14.99 8.59 -4.76
N ALA A 330 15.24 9.64 -5.55
CA ALA A 330 14.60 9.83 -6.85
C ALA A 330 14.90 8.66 -7.82
N VAL A 331 16.12 8.12 -7.82
CA VAL A 331 16.47 6.89 -8.56
C VAL A 331 15.62 5.70 -8.10
N THR A 332 15.46 5.53 -6.79
CA THR A 332 14.63 4.46 -6.21
C THR A 332 13.17 4.60 -6.64
N LEU A 333 12.63 5.82 -6.58
CA LEU A 333 11.28 6.11 -7.05
C LEU A 333 11.12 5.84 -8.55
N CYS A 334 12.11 6.18 -9.38
CA CYS A 334 12.09 5.88 -10.82
C CYS A 334 11.98 4.37 -11.06
N LYS A 335 12.82 3.58 -10.40
CA LYS A 335 12.77 2.10 -10.49
C LYS A 335 11.42 1.54 -10.04
N GLN A 336 10.92 2.01 -8.90
CA GLN A 336 9.64 1.59 -8.33
C GLN A 336 8.43 2.09 -9.13
N THR A 337 8.63 2.94 -10.14
CA THR A 337 7.56 3.39 -11.06
C THR A 337 7.83 3.00 -12.51
N GLY A 338 8.89 2.24 -12.78
CA GLY A 338 9.27 1.77 -14.12
C GLY A 338 9.90 2.83 -15.02
N ALA A 339 10.18 4.04 -14.51
CA ALA A 339 10.89 5.07 -15.26
C ALA A 339 12.38 4.71 -15.42
N PRO A 340 13.02 5.11 -16.54
CA PRO A 340 14.45 4.91 -16.72
C PRO A 340 15.25 5.75 -15.73
N VAL A 341 16.53 5.42 -15.58
CA VAL A 341 17.51 6.23 -14.84
C VAL A 341 18.65 6.54 -15.78
N ALA A 342 18.88 7.84 -16.03
CA ALA A 342 19.92 8.30 -16.94
C ALA A 342 21.23 8.59 -16.17
N GLY A 343 22.37 8.43 -16.85
CA GLY A 343 23.68 8.84 -16.35
C GLY A 343 24.68 7.72 -16.01
N PRO A 344 26.01 7.96 -16.17
CA PRO A 344 27.05 6.95 -16.04
C PRO A 344 27.42 6.64 -14.59
N GLN A 345 27.16 7.54 -13.64
CA GLN A 345 27.44 7.35 -12.21
C GLN A 345 26.55 6.25 -11.59
N TYR A 346 25.43 5.98 -12.25
CA TYR A 346 24.52 4.89 -11.95
C TYR A 346 24.66 3.74 -12.95
N ALA A 347 25.82 3.55 -13.61
CA ALA A 347 25.98 2.51 -14.64
C ALA A 347 25.63 1.09 -14.17
N GLU A 348 25.88 0.77 -12.90
CA GLU A 348 25.46 -0.51 -12.28
C GLU A 348 23.94 -0.58 -12.02
N LEU A 349 23.28 0.57 -11.99
CA LEU A 349 21.87 0.79 -11.71
C LEU A 349 21.09 1.28 -12.95
N ARG A 350 21.75 1.38 -14.12
CA ARG A 350 21.17 1.77 -15.41
C ARG A 350 20.18 0.68 -15.81
N ASP A 351 18.93 0.94 -15.46
CA ASP A 351 17.81 0.22 -16.01
C ASP A 351 17.29 1.03 -17.20
N ASN A 352 17.00 0.36 -18.32
CA ASN A 352 16.39 0.99 -19.50
C ASN A 352 14.91 1.36 -19.23
N GLY A 353 14.52 1.47 -17.96
CA GLY A 353 13.16 1.50 -17.48
C GLY A 353 12.47 0.14 -17.62
N ASN A 354 11.41 -0.03 -16.84
CA ASN A 354 10.50 -1.17 -16.99
C ASN A 354 9.21 -0.66 -17.62
N ARG A 355 9.13 -0.74 -18.96
CA ARG A 355 7.97 -0.26 -19.73
C ARG A 355 6.64 -0.83 -19.23
N LYS A 356 6.61 -2.12 -18.86
CA LYS A 356 5.41 -2.76 -18.29
C LYS A 356 5.00 -2.04 -16.99
N LEU A 357 5.95 -1.91 -16.06
CA LEU A 357 5.71 -1.26 -14.77
C LEU A 357 5.35 0.22 -14.91
N ALA A 358 5.93 0.94 -15.88
CA ALA A 358 5.60 2.34 -16.15
C ALA A 358 4.14 2.50 -16.59
N VAL A 359 3.70 1.65 -17.54
CA VAL A 359 2.31 1.64 -18.01
C VAL A 359 1.35 1.21 -16.91
N GLU A 360 1.66 0.16 -16.15
CA GLU A 360 0.86 -0.27 -14.99
C GLU A 360 0.78 0.84 -13.93
N SER A 361 1.89 1.52 -13.65
CA SER A 361 1.95 2.57 -12.63
C SER A 361 1.15 3.82 -13.02
N ALA A 362 1.07 4.15 -14.31
CA ALA A 362 0.23 5.23 -14.81
C ALA A 362 -1.27 4.90 -14.72
N ASN A 363 -1.64 3.62 -14.89
CA ASN A 363 -3.05 3.18 -14.90
C ASN A 363 -3.59 2.80 -13.51
N PHE A 364 -2.72 2.49 -12.54
CA PHE A 364 -3.11 2.14 -11.17
C PHE A 364 -2.42 2.99 -10.09
N PRO A 365 -2.60 4.32 -10.08
CA PRO A 365 -1.88 5.25 -9.19
C PRO A 365 -2.07 4.93 -7.71
N LYS A 366 -3.27 4.49 -7.31
CA LYS A 366 -3.56 4.11 -5.92
C LYS A 366 -2.66 2.99 -5.44
N THR A 367 -2.48 1.94 -6.25
CA THR A 367 -1.60 0.81 -5.95
C THR A 367 -0.13 1.25 -5.86
N VAL A 368 0.30 2.16 -6.75
CA VAL A 368 1.64 2.73 -6.73
C VAL A 368 1.88 3.53 -5.44
N LEU A 369 0.94 4.39 -5.06
CA LEU A 369 1.04 5.21 -3.85
C LEU A 369 1.11 4.36 -2.60
N TYR A 370 0.33 3.26 -2.52
CA TYR A 370 0.52 2.28 -1.46
C TYR A 370 1.93 1.71 -1.49
N ARG A 371 2.38 1.15 -2.61
CA ARG A 371 3.74 0.59 -2.75
C ARG A 371 4.85 1.57 -2.31
N LEU A 372 4.65 2.87 -2.52
CA LEU A 372 5.65 3.90 -2.24
C LEU A 372 5.56 4.54 -0.84
N ILE A 373 4.53 4.27 -0.04
CA ILE A 373 4.28 4.95 1.25
C ILE A 373 5.43 4.77 2.28
N GLY A 374 6.27 3.76 2.09
CA GLY A 374 7.47 3.50 2.89
C GLY A 374 8.78 3.67 2.15
N VAL A 375 8.82 4.28 0.97
CA VAL A 375 10.11 4.61 0.35
C VAL A 375 10.46 6.03 0.81
N ARG A 376 11.52 6.16 1.62
CA ARG A 376 12.02 7.45 2.11
C ARG A 376 13.49 7.62 1.72
N PRO A 377 13.97 8.86 1.56
CA PRO A 377 15.40 9.10 1.43
C PRO A 377 16.13 8.70 2.72
N GLU A 378 17.36 8.23 2.58
CA GLU A 378 18.26 7.90 3.70
C GLU A 378 18.58 9.13 4.58
N CYS A 379 18.12 10.33 4.19
CA CYS A 379 18.21 11.57 4.96
C CYS A 379 17.25 11.65 6.16
N ASN A 380 16.87 10.52 6.75
CA ASN A 380 16.36 10.46 8.12
C ASN A 380 17.43 10.00 9.14
N PRO A 381 18.48 10.80 9.43
CA PRO A 381 19.34 10.60 10.62
C PRO A 381 18.57 10.60 11.96
N GLY A 382 17.25 10.72 11.94
CA GLY A 382 16.39 10.70 13.12
C GLY A 382 15.59 9.41 13.29
N PHE A 383 15.31 8.60 12.27
CA PHE A 383 14.54 7.38 12.52
C PHE A 383 15.38 6.43 13.37
N LYS A 384 14.95 6.27 14.61
CA LYS A 384 15.52 5.30 15.51
C LYS A 384 14.56 4.12 15.55
N SER A 385 15.16 2.95 15.74
CA SER A 385 14.41 1.73 16.01
C SER A 385 13.38 2.01 17.11
N PRO A 386 12.09 1.62 16.98
CA PRO A 386 11.11 1.79 18.06
C PRO A 386 11.63 1.23 19.38
N THR A 387 12.31 0.08 19.29
CA THR A 387 12.96 -0.57 20.44
C THR A 387 14.06 0.30 21.03
N GLN A 388 14.92 0.89 20.19
CA GLN A 388 15.97 1.80 20.63
C GLN A 388 15.40 3.07 21.26
N LEU A 389 14.38 3.70 20.67
CA LEU A 389 13.74 4.87 21.25
C LEU A 389 13.13 4.58 22.60
N TRP A 390 12.52 3.40 22.75
CA TRP A 390 12.00 2.97 24.04
C TRP A 390 13.11 2.84 25.08
N ILE A 391 14.24 2.23 24.71
CA ILE A 391 15.41 2.07 25.59
C ILE A 391 15.98 3.43 26.02
N GLU A 392 15.98 4.40 25.12
CA GLU A 392 16.47 5.76 25.39
C GLU A 392 15.50 6.59 26.23
N HIS A 393 14.25 6.13 26.41
CA HIS A 393 13.24 6.83 27.19
C HIS A 393 13.40 6.53 28.69
N GLU A 394 13.91 7.50 29.46
CA GLU A 394 14.29 7.36 30.88
C GLU A 394 13.19 6.88 31.84
N HIS A 395 11.93 6.97 31.40
CA HIS A 395 10.79 6.49 32.16
C HIS A 395 10.78 4.97 32.31
N HIS A 396 11.22 4.19 31.32
CA HIS A 396 11.05 2.72 31.30
C HIS A 396 12.34 1.95 31.42
N THR A 397 13.45 2.58 31.07
CA THR A 397 14.76 1.94 31.06
C THR A 397 15.82 2.93 31.51
N GLN A 398 16.76 2.47 32.34
CA GLN A 398 17.92 3.23 32.76
C GLN A 398 19.19 2.49 32.39
N PRO A 399 20.25 3.18 31.94
CA PRO A 399 21.57 2.57 31.80
C PRO A 399 22.03 2.01 33.14
N ASP A 400 22.45 0.75 33.16
CA ASP A 400 23.09 0.18 34.34
C ASP A 400 24.49 0.77 34.48
N ILE A 401 24.80 1.37 35.63
CA ILE A 401 26.12 1.99 35.87
C ILE A 401 27.22 0.92 36.02
N ASN A 402 26.84 -0.32 36.36
CA ASN A 402 27.78 -1.41 36.64
C ASN A 402 27.89 -2.43 35.49
N SER A 403 27.10 -2.28 34.42
CA SER A 403 27.17 -3.14 33.24
C SER A 403 26.94 -2.34 31.97
N SER A 404 27.28 -2.88 30.80
CA SER A 404 26.96 -2.24 29.51
C SER A 404 25.50 -2.40 29.08
N GLY A 405 24.59 -2.77 29.99
CA GLY A 405 23.17 -3.00 29.67
C GLY A 405 22.23 -1.99 30.33
N PHE A 406 20.93 -2.27 30.30
CA PHE A 406 19.88 -1.39 30.86
C PHE A 406 19.07 -2.10 31.95
N LEU A 407 18.63 -1.35 32.96
CA LEU A 407 17.63 -1.73 33.94
C LEU A 407 16.26 -1.30 33.44
N LEU A 408 15.28 -2.20 33.42
CA LEU A 408 13.87 -1.88 33.22
C LEU A 408 13.27 -1.25 34.48
N LYS A 409 12.32 -0.34 34.38
CA LYS A 409 11.49 0.09 35.52
C LYS A 409 10.13 -0.56 35.39
N ALA A 410 9.66 -1.22 36.44
CA ALA A 410 8.31 -1.76 36.46
C ALA A 410 7.36 -0.68 36.98
N HIS A 411 6.28 -0.39 36.25
CA HIS A 411 5.22 0.52 36.71
C HIS A 411 3.91 -0.24 36.91
N ASN A 412 3.13 0.15 37.92
CA ASN A 412 1.76 -0.34 38.06
C ASN A 412 0.83 0.24 36.98
N LYS A 413 -0.43 -0.21 36.93
CA LYS A 413 -1.47 0.29 36.01
C LYS A 413 -1.77 1.79 36.08
N HIS A 414 -1.19 2.50 37.06
CA HIS A 414 -1.31 3.95 37.25
C HIS A 414 0.01 4.68 36.93
N GLY A 415 1.02 3.98 36.37
CA GLY A 415 2.31 4.55 36.00
C GLY A 415 3.27 4.79 37.18
N GLN A 416 3.04 4.18 38.34
CA GLN A 416 3.90 4.34 39.52
C GLN A 416 4.94 3.23 39.61
N ASP A 417 6.20 3.57 39.91
CA ASP A 417 7.31 2.63 40.09
C ASP A 417 6.98 1.52 41.12
N THR A 418 7.35 0.29 40.78
CA THR A 418 7.15 -0.93 41.59
C THR A 418 8.38 -1.86 41.49
N GLU A 419 8.48 -2.86 42.38
CA GLU A 419 9.47 -3.93 42.25
C GLU A 419 9.14 -4.85 41.06
N TYR A 420 10.17 -5.45 40.45
CA TYR A 420 10.01 -6.39 39.34
C TYR A 420 9.11 -7.57 39.69
N VAL A 421 8.32 -8.02 38.72
CA VAL A 421 7.50 -9.24 38.83
C VAL A 421 8.39 -10.48 38.92
N GLU A 422 7.95 -11.49 39.67
CA GLU A 422 8.62 -12.79 39.82
C GLU A 422 8.93 -13.43 38.46
N GLY A 423 10.20 -13.44 38.03
CA GLY A 423 10.64 -13.99 36.73
C GLY A 423 11.44 -13.01 35.86
N TRP A 424 11.27 -11.71 36.07
CA TRP A 424 12.00 -10.62 35.39
C TRP A 424 13.23 -10.18 36.19
N ASN A 425 14.19 -11.09 36.35
CA ASN A 425 15.49 -10.75 36.93
C ASN A 425 16.51 -10.39 35.82
N ARG A 426 17.67 -9.85 36.22
CA ARG A 426 18.70 -9.41 35.27
C ARG A 426 19.14 -10.50 34.29
N LYS A 427 19.29 -11.74 34.78
CA LYS A 427 19.66 -12.90 33.95
C LYS A 427 18.59 -13.22 32.89
N SER A 428 17.30 -12.99 33.20
CA SER A 428 16.21 -13.13 32.24
C SER A 428 16.19 -12.02 31.20
N ILE A 429 16.58 -10.79 31.55
CA ILE A 429 16.63 -9.67 30.60
C ILE A 429 17.81 -9.84 29.64
N ASP A 430 18.98 -10.23 30.14
CA ASP A 430 20.21 -10.35 29.36
C ASP A 430 20.15 -11.43 28.25
N ILE A 431 19.20 -12.36 28.31
CA ILE A 431 18.99 -13.39 27.28
C ILE A 431 18.09 -12.93 26.13
N ILE A 432 17.51 -11.73 26.20
CA ILE A 432 16.74 -11.14 25.11
C ILE A 432 17.72 -10.59 24.08
N PRO A 433 17.62 -10.98 22.79
CA PRO A 433 18.57 -10.59 21.75
C PRO A 433 18.31 -9.15 21.25
N THR A 434 18.30 -8.21 22.19
CA THR A 434 17.93 -6.80 22.01
C THR A 434 18.69 -6.13 20.89
N GLU A 435 20.02 -6.27 20.88
CA GLU A 435 20.89 -5.68 19.87
C GLU A 435 20.57 -6.25 18.48
N GLN A 436 20.38 -7.57 18.37
CA GLN A 436 20.00 -8.21 17.11
C GLN A 436 18.62 -7.74 16.63
N CYS A 437 17.66 -7.56 17.53
CA CYS A 437 16.35 -7.02 17.18
C CYS A 437 16.46 -5.58 16.66
N ILE A 438 17.22 -4.72 17.34
CA ILE A 438 17.47 -3.32 16.95
C ILE A 438 18.18 -3.25 15.59
N ASP A 439 19.19 -4.09 15.36
CA ASP A 439 19.92 -4.11 14.10
C ASP A 439 19.03 -4.52 12.94
N VAL A 440 18.17 -5.52 13.16
CA VAL A 440 17.15 -5.90 12.17
C VAL A 440 16.16 -4.76 11.96
N GLU A 441 15.67 -4.08 13.00
CA GLU A 441 14.81 -2.90 12.81
C GLU A 441 15.50 -1.83 11.97
N ARG A 442 16.75 -1.49 12.30
CA ARG A 442 17.57 -0.50 11.59
C ARG A 442 17.72 -0.79 10.11
N GLN A 443 17.92 -2.05 9.74
CA GLN A 443 18.02 -2.48 8.34
C GLN A 443 16.75 -2.19 7.52
N TYR A 444 15.59 -2.09 8.17
CA TYR A 444 14.29 -1.95 7.50
C TYR A 444 13.52 -0.69 7.94
N LEU A 445 14.15 0.21 8.67
CA LEU A 445 13.53 1.35 9.34
C LEU A 445 12.64 2.19 8.43
N ASP A 446 13.11 2.42 7.21
CA ASP A 446 12.46 3.30 6.24
C ASP A 446 11.24 2.65 5.58
N THR A 447 11.25 1.33 5.42
CA THR A 447 10.31 0.59 4.56
C THR A 447 9.32 -0.28 5.31
N HIS A 448 9.64 -0.67 6.56
CA HIS A 448 8.82 -1.58 7.35
C HIS A 448 8.65 -1.08 8.78
N VAL A 449 7.51 -1.34 9.40
CA VAL A 449 7.33 -1.25 10.86
C VAL A 449 7.61 -2.60 11.50
N SER A 450 8.29 -2.57 12.65
CA SER A 450 8.46 -3.75 13.47
C SER A 450 7.32 -3.88 14.46
N VAL A 451 6.87 -5.12 14.67
CA VAL A 451 6.00 -5.50 15.77
C VAL A 451 6.47 -6.83 16.36
N TYR A 452 6.25 -7.00 17.66
CA TYR A 452 6.74 -8.14 18.42
C TYR A 452 5.59 -8.98 18.92
N HIS A 453 5.70 -10.29 18.78
CA HIS A 453 4.78 -11.26 19.35
C HIS A 453 5.60 -12.34 20.05
N SER A 454 5.12 -12.91 21.15
CA SER A 454 5.73 -14.13 21.69
C SER A 454 4.72 -15.24 21.83
N THR A 455 5.24 -16.46 21.75
CA THR A 455 4.42 -17.67 21.78
C THR A 455 5.16 -18.81 22.49
N THR A 456 4.45 -19.90 22.79
CA THR A 456 5.05 -21.06 23.44
C THR A 456 5.94 -21.83 22.47
N LYS A 457 6.87 -22.60 23.01
CA LYS A 457 7.61 -23.60 22.21
C LYS A 457 6.70 -24.66 21.58
N ALA A 458 5.57 -24.98 22.20
CA ALA A 458 4.61 -25.93 21.64
C ALA A 458 3.95 -25.36 20.38
N SER A 459 3.56 -24.10 20.44
CA SER A 459 3.06 -23.31 19.31
C SER A 459 4.10 -23.20 18.18
N TYR A 460 5.38 -22.97 18.53
CA TYR A 460 6.48 -22.94 17.56
C TYR A 460 6.78 -24.32 16.94
N ALA A 461 6.76 -25.40 17.73
CA ALA A 461 6.93 -26.76 17.22
C ALA A 461 5.81 -27.11 16.23
N LEU A 462 4.56 -26.76 16.55
CA LEU A 462 3.43 -26.96 15.64
C LEU A 462 3.62 -26.16 14.35
N ASP A 463 4.10 -24.92 14.45
CA ASP A 463 4.41 -24.08 13.29
C ASP A 463 5.44 -24.74 12.36
N LEU A 464 6.58 -25.16 12.91
CA LEU A 464 7.61 -25.89 12.17
C LEU A 464 7.07 -27.18 11.54
N PHE A 465 6.24 -27.93 12.27
CA PHE A 465 5.61 -29.14 11.79
C PHE A 465 4.73 -28.87 10.55
N CYS A 466 3.88 -27.83 10.61
CA CYS A 466 3.04 -27.44 9.47
C CYS A 466 3.86 -26.99 8.25
N ARG A 467 4.91 -26.17 8.46
CA ARG A 467 5.82 -25.74 7.37
C ARG A 467 6.40 -26.94 6.65
N LYS A 468 6.91 -27.91 7.42
CA LYS A 468 7.57 -29.07 6.86
C LYS A 468 6.58 -30.01 6.15
N LEU A 469 5.38 -30.17 6.69
CA LEU A 469 4.31 -30.91 6.00
C LEU A 469 3.94 -30.29 4.65
N ALA A 470 3.79 -28.95 4.59
CA ALA A 470 3.50 -28.26 3.34
C ALA A 470 4.64 -28.39 2.32
N GLU A 471 5.90 -28.29 2.78
CA GLU A 471 7.08 -28.52 1.94
C GLU A 471 7.08 -29.95 1.36
N LEU A 472 6.79 -30.95 2.20
CA LEU A 472 6.78 -32.36 1.79
C LEU A 472 5.61 -32.72 0.85
N ASN A 473 4.47 -32.04 0.96
CA ASN A 473 3.26 -32.36 0.19
C ASN A 473 3.11 -31.53 -1.09
N ASP A 474 3.39 -30.23 -1.02
CA ASP A 474 3.10 -29.26 -2.09
C ASP A 474 4.38 -28.73 -2.77
N GLY A 475 5.58 -29.09 -2.27
CA GLY A 475 6.87 -28.67 -2.81
C GLY A 475 7.19 -27.17 -2.64
N SER A 476 6.31 -26.41 -1.99
CA SER A 476 6.48 -24.98 -1.74
C SER A 476 6.92 -24.72 -0.29
N LYS A 477 7.87 -23.79 -0.11
CA LYS A 477 8.19 -23.23 1.21
C LYS A 477 7.13 -22.18 1.54
N SER A 478 5.98 -22.62 2.06
CA SER A 478 4.97 -21.69 2.56
C SER A 478 5.46 -20.99 3.84
N ILE A 479 5.11 -19.71 3.97
CA ILE A 479 5.31 -18.92 5.18
C ILE A 479 4.34 -19.40 6.25
N ALA A 480 4.70 -19.18 7.50
CA ALA A 480 4.05 -19.83 8.60
C ALA A 480 3.65 -18.89 9.71
N TRP A 481 2.42 -19.09 10.18
CA TRP A 481 2.12 -19.32 11.59
C TRP A 481 0.74 -19.98 11.81
N ILE A 482 0.75 -21.04 12.63
CA ILE A 482 -0.25 -21.77 13.46
C ILE A 482 -1.63 -22.15 12.91
N ARG A 483 -2.22 -21.41 11.98
CA ARG A 483 -3.63 -21.58 11.63
C ARG A 483 -3.74 -21.55 10.13
N GLY A 484 -3.33 -22.62 9.43
CA GLY A 484 -3.47 -22.64 7.97
C GLY A 484 -4.88 -22.23 7.54
N ILE A 485 -5.04 -21.59 6.38
CA ILE A 485 -6.36 -21.19 5.82
C ILE A 485 -7.36 -22.36 5.86
N LYS A 486 -6.86 -23.61 5.84
CA LYS A 486 -7.62 -24.85 5.86
C LYS A 486 -8.02 -25.34 7.25
N SER A 487 -7.31 -24.97 8.32
CA SER A 487 -7.69 -25.30 9.71
C SER A 487 -8.77 -24.33 10.19
N LYS A 488 -10.02 -24.56 9.78
CA LYS A 488 -11.15 -23.73 10.21
C LYS A 488 -11.38 -23.91 11.72
N PRO A 489 -11.53 -22.83 12.50
CA PRO A 489 -12.07 -22.95 13.84
C PRO A 489 -13.48 -23.55 13.80
N ILE A 490 -13.98 -23.96 14.97
CA ILE A 490 -15.39 -24.29 15.18
C ILE A 490 -16.18 -22.96 15.08
N GLY A 491 -16.35 -22.42 13.87
CA GLY A 491 -16.94 -21.09 13.59
C GLY A 491 -16.69 -20.59 12.16
N LYS A 492 -17.48 -19.60 11.69
CA LYS A 492 -17.24 -18.95 10.38
C LYS A 492 -16.03 -18.01 10.49
N VAL A 493 -15.06 -18.20 9.60
CA VAL A 493 -13.90 -17.32 9.45
C VAL A 493 -14.39 -15.89 9.16
N CYS A 494 -13.92 -14.91 9.92
CA CYS A 494 -14.10 -13.51 9.54
C CYS A 494 -13.20 -13.20 8.34
N GLU A 495 -13.80 -12.90 7.19
CA GLU A 495 -13.08 -12.59 5.95
C GLU A 495 -12.81 -11.08 5.79
N SER A 496 -13.46 -10.24 6.59
CA SER A 496 -13.38 -8.78 6.49
C SER A 496 -12.76 -8.16 7.73
N PHE A 497 -11.75 -7.33 7.51
CA PHE A 497 -11.08 -6.56 8.54
C PHE A 497 -12.04 -5.55 9.22
N GLU A 498 -12.86 -4.86 8.43
CA GLU A 498 -13.87 -3.91 8.94
C GLU A 498 -14.95 -4.62 9.75
N ARG A 499 -15.34 -5.83 9.34
CA ARG A 499 -16.24 -6.66 10.15
C ARG A 499 -15.60 -7.06 11.47
N MET A 500 -14.30 -7.37 11.49
CA MET A 500 -13.59 -7.68 12.74
C MET A 500 -13.56 -6.46 13.67
N LYS A 501 -13.22 -5.26 13.15
CA LYS A 501 -13.32 -4.01 13.92
C LYS A 501 -14.72 -3.77 14.47
N GLN A 502 -15.76 -4.03 13.67
CA GLN A 502 -17.15 -3.90 14.10
C GLN A 502 -17.54 -4.91 15.17
N ILE A 503 -17.10 -6.16 15.07
CA ILE A 503 -17.31 -7.17 16.12
C ILE A 503 -16.61 -6.72 17.40
N MET A 504 -15.40 -6.16 17.27
CA MET A 504 -14.59 -5.74 18.40
C MET A 504 -15.03 -4.43 19.05
N SER A 505 -15.74 -3.58 18.31
CA SER A 505 -16.35 -2.37 18.85
C SER A 505 -17.68 -2.64 19.56
N GLN A 506 -18.21 -3.87 19.50
CA GLN A 506 -19.31 -4.29 20.35
C GLN A 506 -18.75 -4.70 21.71
N ASP A 507 -19.17 -4.02 22.79
CA ASP A 507 -18.70 -4.14 24.19
C ASP A 507 -18.66 -5.58 24.80
N HIS A 508 -19.05 -6.61 24.04
CA HIS A 508 -19.08 -8.01 24.45
C HIS A 508 -17.98 -8.87 23.84
N ALA A 509 -17.23 -8.37 22.86
CA ALA A 509 -16.20 -9.15 22.20
C ALA A 509 -14.85 -8.91 22.88
N LEU A 510 -14.41 -9.87 23.69
CA LEU A 510 -13.07 -9.85 24.30
C LEU A 510 -12.06 -10.49 23.33
N ASP A 511 -10.88 -9.90 23.22
CA ASP A 511 -9.79 -10.36 22.33
C ASP A 511 -9.35 -11.82 22.61
N ASN A 512 -9.56 -12.29 23.84
CA ASN A 512 -9.25 -13.66 24.29
C ASN A 512 -10.41 -14.65 24.15
N SER A 513 -11.48 -14.29 23.44
CA SER A 513 -12.54 -15.26 23.15
C SER A 513 -12.03 -16.37 22.22
N GLU A 514 -12.57 -17.59 22.36
CA GLU A 514 -12.23 -18.70 21.47
C GLU A 514 -12.40 -18.35 19.98
N TYR A 515 -13.32 -17.44 19.67
CA TYR A 515 -13.54 -16.93 18.32
C TYR A 515 -12.39 -16.02 17.84
N ASN A 516 -12.02 -15.00 18.63
CA ASN A 516 -11.04 -13.99 18.22
C ASN A 516 -9.61 -14.50 18.18
N LEU A 517 -9.27 -15.50 19.01
CA LEU A 517 -7.94 -16.12 19.01
C LEU A 517 -7.51 -16.62 17.61
N TRP A 518 -8.46 -16.98 16.73
CA TRP A 518 -8.17 -17.43 15.35
C TRP A 518 -8.03 -16.30 14.34
N HIS A 519 -8.42 -15.09 14.71
CA HIS A 519 -8.50 -13.96 13.81
C HIS A 519 -7.51 -12.85 14.13
N ILE A 520 -7.03 -12.75 15.38
CA ILE A 520 -6.22 -11.64 15.84
C ILE A 520 -4.95 -12.14 16.53
N LEU A 521 -3.86 -11.43 16.29
CA LEU A 521 -2.60 -11.55 17.01
C LEU A 521 -2.34 -10.29 17.83
N SER A 522 -2.15 -10.49 19.13
CA SER A 522 -1.59 -9.48 20.03
C SER A 522 -0.10 -9.25 19.72
N CYS A 523 0.27 -8.01 19.43
CA CYS A 523 1.66 -7.61 19.23
C CYS A 523 1.99 -6.29 19.92
N ASN A 524 3.27 -6.08 20.23
CA ASN A 524 3.80 -4.83 20.76
C ASN A 524 4.54 -4.05 19.66
N PRO A 525 4.41 -2.71 19.60
CA PRO A 525 5.18 -1.87 18.66
C PRO A 525 6.69 -1.86 18.92
N SER A 526 7.11 -2.11 20.16
CA SER A 526 8.51 -2.23 20.54
C SER A 526 8.73 -3.45 21.43
N LEU A 527 9.98 -3.92 21.50
CA LEU A 527 10.36 -5.06 22.33
C LEU A 527 10.05 -4.85 23.83
N TRP A 528 10.05 -3.60 24.30
CA TRP A 528 10.01 -3.26 25.73
C TRP A 528 8.76 -2.53 26.18
N GLN A 529 7.85 -2.22 25.26
CA GLN A 529 6.71 -1.34 25.49
C GLN A 529 5.80 -1.74 26.66
N ASN A 530 5.84 -3.02 27.01
CA ASN A 530 4.87 -3.69 27.83
C ASN A 530 5.56 -4.62 28.84
N ALA A 531 6.83 -4.35 29.17
CA ALA A 531 7.59 -5.06 30.19
C ALA A 531 7.17 -4.68 31.64
N ASP A 532 6.19 -3.79 31.78
CA ASP A 532 5.67 -3.24 33.03
C ASP A 532 4.56 -4.13 33.62
N TYR A 533 4.39 -4.10 34.95
CA TYR A 533 3.56 -4.98 35.81
C TYR A 533 2.11 -5.26 35.35
N ALA A 534 1.53 -4.44 34.47
CA ALA A 534 0.11 -4.48 34.10
C ALA A 534 -0.19 -5.06 32.71
N SER A 535 0.83 -5.48 31.95
CA SER A 535 0.64 -5.96 30.57
C SER A 535 0.73 -7.50 30.50
N ASP A 536 -0.35 -8.14 30.08
CA ASP A 536 -0.44 -9.58 29.86
C ASP A 536 0.05 -9.99 28.45
N GLU A 537 0.91 -9.19 27.78
CA GLU A 537 1.13 -9.35 26.33
C GLU A 537 2.58 -9.24 25.82
N SER A 538 2.89 -10.13 24.86
CA SER A 538 3.99 -10.18 23.90
C SER A 538 5.44 -10.25 24.39
N THR A 539 5.92 -9.54 25.43
CA THR A 539 7.32 -9.70 25.92
C THR A 539 7.35 -10.43 27.26
N VAL A 540 6.34 -10.18 28.09
CA VAL A 540 6.05 -10.91 29.34
C VAL A 540 5.85 -12.40 29.03
N ASP A 541 5.03 -12.71 28.04
CA ASP A 541 4.78 -14.06 27.51
C ASP A 541 6.03 -14.81 27.01
N TYR A 542 7.12 -14.11 26.70
CA TYR A 542 8.38 -14.77 26.31
C TYR A 542 9.05 -15.44 27.52
N PHE A 543 8.85 -14.93 28.73
CA PHE A 543 9.42 -15.49 29.97
C PHE A 543 8.46 -16.38 30.74
N TYR A 544 7.18 -16.07 30.67
CA TYR A 544 6.15 -16.88 31.30
C TYR A 544 5.71 -17.96 30.31
N ASN A 545 5.72 -19.22 30.75
CA ASN A 545 5.17 -20.35 29.98
C ASN A 545 3.67 -20.22 29.62
N ASN A 546 3.03 -19.10 29.96
CA ASN A 546 1.69 -18.72 29.56
C ASN A 546 1.81 -17.73 28.41
N SER A 547 1.75 -18.21 27.17
CA SER A 547 1.40 -17.31 26.06
C SER A 547 0.04 -17.73 25.53
N SER A 548 -0.80 -16.73 25.33
CA SER A 548 -2.25 -16.82 25.16
C SER A 548 -2.99 -17.34 26.40
N VAL A 549 -4.11 -16.68 26.70
CA VAL A 549 -4.97 -16.92 27.87
C VAL A 549 -5.69 -18.28 27.81
N THR A 550 -5.40 -19.14 26.80
CA THR A 550 -6.12 -20.40 26.56
C THR A 550 -5.20 -21.54 26.14
N ARG A 551 -5.38 -22.71 26.75
CA ARG A 551 -4.63 -23.94 26.46
C ARG A 551 -5.08 -24.55 25.13
N LEU A 552 -4.21 -24.56 24.12
CA LEU A 552 -4.48 -25.23 22.85
C LEU A 552 -4.54 -26.76 23.05
N ASP A 553 -5.58 -27.40 22.49
CA ASP A 553 -5.62 -28.85 22.36
C ASP A 553 -4.79 -29.29 21.14
N PHE A 554 -3.48 -29.42 21.35
CA PHE A 554 -2.55 -29.84 20.30
C PHE A 554 -2.89 -31.20 19.70
N LYS A 555 -3.51 -32.11 20.46
CA LYS A 555 -3.91 -33.42 19.94
C LYS A 555 -5.01 -33.25 18.89
N CYS A 556 -6.05 -32.49 19.24
CA CYS A 556 -7.14 -32.17 18.32
C CYS A 556 -6.61 -31.44 17.07
N LEU A 557 -5.75 -30.44 17.25
CA LEU A 557 -5.18 -29.67 16.13
C LEU A 557 -4.37 -30.53 15.17
N ILE A 558 -3.44 -31.33 15.69
CA ILE A 558 -2.62 -32.21 14.86
C ILE A 558 -3.50 -33.22 14.11
N ASN A 559 -4.46 -33.84 14.79
CA ASN A 559 -5.38 -34.78 14.14
C ASN A 559 -6.20 -34.11 13.02
N ASN A 560 -6.72 -32.90 13.26
CA ASN A 560 -7.47 -32.14 12.25
C ASN A 560 -6.58 -31.82 11.03
N ILE A 561 -5.32 -31.43 11.24
CA ILE A 561 -4.37 -31.17 10.15
C ILE A 561 -4.14 -32.45 9.34
N LEU A 562 -3.89 -33.57 10.02
CA LEU A 562 -3.67 -34.86 9.37
C LEU A 562 -4.91 -35.30 8.56
N ASP A 563 -6.11 -35.18 9.12
CA ASP A 563 -7.37 -35.51 8.44
C ASP A 563 -7.56 -34.67 7.18
N GLN A 564 -7.30 -33.37 7.25
CA GLN A 564 -7.43 -32.47 6.10
C GLN A 564 -6.43 -32.76 4.99
N MET A 565 -5.24 -33.24 5.34
CA MET A 565 -4.21 -33.63 4.38
C MET A 565 -4.36 -35.08 3.92
N GLY A 566 -5.33 -35.84 4.45
CA GLY A 566 -5.48 -37.27 4.17
C GLY A 566 -4.33 -38.13 4.69
N LEU A 567 -3.62 -37.66 5.71
CA LEU A 567 -2.45 -38.31 6.30
C LEU A 567 -2.87 -39.16 7.51
N LEU A 568 -2.25 -40.34 7.64
CA LEU A 568 -2.48 -41.28 8.75
C LEU A 568 -3.98 -41.60 8.99
N PHE A 569 -4.84 -41.51 7.97
CA PHE A 569 -6.27 -41.79 8.10
C PHE A 569 -6.49 -43.27 8.43
N GLY A 570 -7.15 -43.55 9.57
CA GLY A 570 -7.34 -44.92 10.08
C GLY A 570 -6.13 -45.55 10.77
N TYR A 571 -5.04 -44.80 10.96
CA TYR A 571 -3.79 -45.24 11.61
C TYR A 571 -3.66 -44.65 13.02
N GLU A 572 -4.59 -45.02 13.90
CA GLU A 572 -4.69 -44.45 15.26
C GLU A 572 -3.45 -44.69 16.13
N LEU A 573 -2.75 -45.82 15.95
CA LEU A 573 -1.54 -46.11 16.72
C LEU A 573 -0.42 -45.14 16.35
N GLU A 574 -0.22 -44.89 15.05
CA GLU A 574 0.78 -43.97 14.52
C GLU A 574 0.44 -42.52 14.85
N ARG A 575 -0.85 -42.14 14.82
CA ARG A 575 -1.31 -40.82 15.30
C ARG A 575 -0.99 -40.62 16.78
N ASN A 576 -1.30 -41.61 17.62
CA ASN A 576 -1.01 -41.55 19.04
C ASN A 576 0.50 -41.54 19.31
N GLU A 577 1.31 -42.27 18.55
CA GLU A 577 2.77 -42.26 18.66
C GLU A 577 3.35 -40.90 18.24
N LEU A 578 2.90 -40.34 17.11
CA LEU A 578 3.31 -39.02 16.64
C LEU A 578 2.99 -37.96 17.68
N TYR A 579 1.75 -37.95 18.18
CA TYR A 579 1.35 -37.02 19.24
C TYR A 579 2.13 -37.23 20.53
N ALA A 580 2.40 -38.48 20.94
CA ALA A 580 3.20 -38.76 22.13
C ALA A 580 4.64 -38.22 22.00
N LYS A 581 5.26 -38.35 20.82
CA LYS A 581 6.59 -37.79 20.55
C LYS A 581 6.57 -36.26 20.48
N PHE A 582 5.55 -35.67 19.85
CA PHE A 582 5.34 -34.23 19.85
C PHE A 582 5.17 -33.70 21.28
N GLN A 583 4.31 -34.32 22.06
CA GLN A 583 4.09 -33.98 23.47
C GLN A 583 5.38 -34.09 24.26
N LYS A 584 6.15 -35.18 24.08
CA LYS A 584 7.46 -35.36 24.72
C LYS A 584 8.40 -34.20 24.38
N LEU A 585 8.55 -33.85 23.10
CA LEU A 585 9.39 -32.75 22.63
C LEU A 585 9.01 -31.41 23.31
N VAL A 586 7.72 -31.06 23.31
CA VAL A 586 7.27 -29.74 23.82
C VAL A 586 7.25 -29.66 25.35
N THR A 587 7.27 -30.81 26.04
CA THR A 587 7.40 -30.89 27.51
C THR A 587 8.83 -31.12 28.01
N ASP A 588 9.80 -31.31 27.12
CA ASP A 588 11.19 -31.62 27.50
C ASP A 588 11.89 -30.37 28.06
N GLU A 589 12.30 -30.46 29.33
CA GLU A 589 12.94 -29.38 30.07
C GLU A 589 14.31 -28.99 29.51
N ARG A 590 14.98 -29.86 28.73
CA ARG A 590 16.25 -29.54 28.06
C ARG A 590 16.10 -28.35 27.11
N PHE A 591 14.92 -28.16 26.55
CA PHE A 591 14.62 -27.02 25.69
C PHE A 591 14.18 -25.78 26.50
N GLY A 592 14.34 -25.75 27.84
CA GLY A 592 14.07 -24.60 28.70
C GLY A 592 12.59 -24.37 29.09
N LYS A 593 12.30 -23.30 29.83
CA LYS A 593 10.94 -22.89 30.26
C LYS A 593 10.44 -21.59 29.60
N GLN A 594 11.11 -21.12 28.55
CA GLN A 594 10.81 -19.83 27.91
C GLN A 594 10.15 -20.02 26.54
N GLY A 595 9.47 -18.96 26.08
CA GLY A 595 8.78 -18.91 24.80
C GLY A 595 9.69 -18.62 23.60
N VAL A 596 9.07 -18.30 22.47
CA VAL A 596 9.70 -17.88 21.22
C VAL A 596 9.25 -16.46 20.92
N LEU A 597 10.18 -15.57 20.61
CA LEU A 597 9.90 -14.19 20.24
C LEU A 597 9.90 -14.09 18.71
N TYR A 598 8.78 -13.66 18.16
CA TYR A 598 8.58 -13.32 16.76
C TYR A 598 8.72 -11.80 16.61
N GLN A 599 9.63 -11.39 15.74
CA GLN A 599 9.73 -10.03 15.24
C GLN A 599 9.18 -10.03 13.82
N TYR A 600 8.04 -9.36 13.61
CA TYR A 600 7.47 -9.15 12.29
C TYR A 600 7.86 -7.76 11.80
N LEU A 601 8.42 -7.71 10.60
CA LEU A 601 8.66 -6.49 9.84
C LEU A 601 7.61 -6.43 8.74
N ILE A 602 6.68 -5.50 8.89
CA ILE A 602 5.53 -5.32 8.02
C ILE A 602 5.82 -4.15 7.09
N PRO A 603 5.83 -4.35 5.76
CA PRO A 603 5.97 -3.27 4.80
C PRO A 603 4.92 -2.19 5.05
N HIS A 604 5.32 -0.92 5.00
CA HIS A 604 4.44 0.20 5.34
C HIS A 604 3.10 0.16 4.60
N HIS A 605 3.08 -0.27 3.34
CA HIS A 605 1.88 -0.34 2.51
C HIS A 605 0.86 -1.39 2.94
N LEU A 606 1.26 -2.38 3.75
CA LEU A 606 0.39 -3.44 4.24
C LEU A 606 -0.10 -3.17 5.67
N VAL A 607 0.50 -2.24 6.41
CA VAL A 607 0.25 -2.07 7.85
C VAL A 607 -1.22 -1.82 8.13
N ASP A 608 -1.85 -0.83 7.49
CA ASP A 608 -3.26 -0.51 7.71
C ASP A 608 -4.22 -1.56 7.11
N GLU A 609 -3.74 -2.44 6.23
CA GLU A 609 -4.53 -3.56 5.70
C GLU A 609 -4.59 -4.74 6.66
N ILE A 610 -3.51 -4.97 7.42
CA ILE A 610 -3.35 -6.18 8.23
C ILE A 610 -3.26 -5.89 9.72
N ALA A 611 -3.22 -4.63 10.15
CA ALA A 611 -3.05 -4.24 11.54
C ALA A 611 -3.98 -3.08 11.93
N TYR A 612 -4.41 -3.07 13.19
CA TYR A 612 -5.00 -1.89 13.82
C TYR A 612 -4.39 -1.65 15.21
N ILE A 613 -4.57 -0.43 15.72
CA ILE A 613 -4.16 -0.05 17.06
C ILE A 613 -5.31 -0.27 18.03
N SER A 614 -5.02 -1.00 19.11
CA SER A 614 -5.96 -1.28 20.19
C SER A 614 -5.64 -0.39 21.39
N LYS A 615 -6.67 0.26 21.93
CA LYS A 615 -6.57 1.08 23.15
C LYS A 615 -6.53 0.22 24.40
N GLN A 616 -7.29 -0.87 24.39
CA GLN A 616 -7.39 -1.88 25.44
C GLN A 616 -8.00 -3.16 24.85
N ASN A 617 -7.48 -4.34 25.17
CA ASN A 617 -8.01 -5.69 24.86
C ASN A 617 -9.09 -5.76 23.76
N GLY A 618 -8.67 -5.60 22.50
CA GLY A 618 -9.52 -5.76 21.31
C GLY A 618 -10.26 -4.50 20.88
N ILE A 619 -10.36 -3.47 21.73
CA ILE A 619 -11.06 -2.23 21.40
C ILE A 619 -10.16 -1.35 20.54
N VAL A 620 -10.60 -1.11 19.30
CA VAL A 620 -9.95 -0.18 18.36
C VAL A 620 -9.75 1.17 19.02
N ASP A 621 -8.54 1.73 18.91
CA ASP A 621 -8.24 3.06 19.43
C ASP A 621 -8.70 4.13 18.42
N PRO A 622 -9.76 4.90 18.71
CA PRO A 622 -10.20 5.97 17.81
C PRO A 622 -9.19 7.12 17.73
N GLU A 623 -8.27 7.24 18.69
CA GLU A 623 -7.21 8.26 18.67
C GLU A 623 -6.04 7.89 17.77
N ASN A 624 -5.98 6.64 17.31
CA ASN A 624 -4.91 6.08 16.47
C ASN A 624 -5.51 5.31 15.27
N PRO A 625 -6.21 5.99 14.34
CA PRO A 625 -6.99 5.34 13.29
C PRO A 625 -6.16 4.66 12.19
N SER A 626 -4.92 5.10 11.98
CA SER A 626 -3.94 4.46 11.07
C SER A 626 -2.84 3.83 11.91
N ALA A 627 -2.73 2.50 11.83
CA ALA A 627 -1.64 1.77 12.46
C ALA A 627 -0.29 2.17 11.87
N LEU A 628 -0.22 2.42 10.56
CA LEU A 628 1.01 2.89 9.93
C LEU A 628 1.47 4.21 10.53
N GLU A 629 0.59 5.20 10.56
CA GLU A 629 0.93 6.54 11.03
C GLU A 629 1.39 6.50 12.49
N THR A 630 0.64 5.83 13.36
CA THR A 630 0.98 5.64 14.77
C THR A 630 2.35 4.97 14.93
N LEU A 631 2.60 3.87 14.20
CA LEU A 631 3.86 3.13 14.31
C LEU A 631 5.06 3.89 13.72
N VAL A 632 4.85 4.74 12.72
CA VAL A 632 5.88 5.63 12.17
C VAL A 632 6.17 6.79 13.13
N GLN A 633 5.15 7.37 13.75
CA GLN A 633 5.34 8.41 14.77
C GLN A 633 6.15 7.88 15.95
N LEU A 634 5.93 6.63 16.40
CA LEU A 634 6.74 5.98 17.45
C LEU A 634 8.23 5.83 17.11
N LYS A 635 8.60 5.86 15.83
CA LYS A 635 10.00 5.82 15.37
C LYS A 635 10.67 7.19 15.29
N THR A 636 9.90 8.26 15.51
CA THR A 636 10.34 9.63 15.27
C THR A 636 10.75 10.26 16.61
N PRO A 637 12.03 10.63 16.81
CA PRO A 637 12.48 11.24 18.06
C PRO A 637 11.68 12.50 18.37
N GLY A 638 11.23 12.63 19.62
CA GLY A 638 10.47 13.78 20.09
C GLY A 638 9.02 13.85 19.59
N SER A 639 8.54 12.85 18.85
CA SER A 639 7.10 12.72 18.54
C SER A 639 6.38 12.06 19.71
N GLU A 640 5.24 12.63 20.10
CA GLU A 640 4.37 12.05 21.14
C GLU A 640 3.18 11.35 20.48
N VAL A 641 2.99 10.08 20.83
CA VAL A 641 1.79 9.33 20.44
C VAL A 641 0.89 9.20 21.67
N ARG A 642 -0.42 9.45 21.50
CA ARG A 642 -1.37 9.27 22.59
C ARG A 642 -1.38 7.82 23.05
N ASN A 643 -1.37 7.64 24.38
CA ASN A 643 -1.34 6.33 25.02
C ASN A 643 -0.11 5.49 24.62
N GLN A 644 1.00 6.10 24.19
CA GLN A 644 2.20 5.39 23.72
C GLN A 644 2.72 4.30 24.66
N HIS A 645 2.45 4.40 25.96
CA HIS A 645 2.86 3.42 26.97
C HIS A 645 1.92 2.22 27.14
N THR A 646 0.79 2.22 26.45
CA THR A 646 -0.21 1.14 26.54
C THR A 646 -0.70 0.71 25.15
N LEU A 647 -0.08 1.19 24.06
CA LEU A 647 -0.47 0.83 22.70
C LEU A 647 -0.24 -0.66 22.45
N GLN A 648 -1.24 -1.30 21.86
CA GLN A 648 -1.16 -2.67 21.37
C GLN A 648 -1.45 -2.67 19.87
N VAL A 649 -0.68 -3.45 19.12
CA VAL A 649 -0.92 -3.69 17.69
C VAL A 649 -1.64 -5.02 17.55
N ARG A 650 -2.74 -5.03 16.80
CA ARG A 650 -3.53 -6.24 16.56
C ARG A 650 -3.40 -6.62 15.09
N LEU A 651 -2.71 -7.73 14.80
CA LEU A 651 -2.57 -8.22 13.43
C LEU A 651 -3.71 -9.16 13.06
N PHE A 652 -4.26 -8.99 11.86
CA PHE A 652 -5.36 -9.78 11.35
C PHE A 652 -4.83 -11.06 10.68
N VAL A 653 -4.98 -12.18 11.37
CA VAL A 653 -4.43 -13.49 10.99
C VAL A 653 -4.84 -13.95 9.58
N PRO A 654 -6.10 -13.86 9.14
CA PRO A 654 -6.48 -14.27 7.79
C PRO A 654 -5.70 -13.53 6.69
N LYS A 655 -5.35 -12.26 6.90
CA LYS A 655 -4.55 -11.48 5.96
C LYS A 655 -3.09 -11.90 5.98
N LEU A 656 -2.50 -12.15 7.16
CA LEU A 656 -1.13 -12.66 7.28
C LEU A 656 -0.92 -14.00 6.54
N LEU A 657 -1.98 -14.80 6.44
CA LEU A 657 -1.96 -16.10 5.76
C LEU A 657 -2.23 -16.03 4.26
N THR A 658 -2.65 -14.87 3.76
CA THR A 658 -2.86 -14.66 2.32
C THR A 658 -1.50 -14.77 1.62
N PRO A 659 -1.31 -15.69 0.65
CA PRO A 659 0.00 -15.97 0.07
C PRO A 659 0.73 -14.74 -0.46
N GLU A 660 0.01 -13.81 -1.09
CA GLU A 660 0.53 -12.57 -1.66
C GLU A 660 1.04 -11.62 -0.57
N ILE A 661 0.33 -11.53 0.56
CA ILE A 661 0.72 -10.71 1.70
C ILE A 661 1.90 -11.37 2.41
N ALA A 662 1.78 -12.66 2.69
CA ALA A 662 2.79 -13.42 3.43
C ALA A 662 4.17 -13.26 2.78
N GLN A 663 4.27 -13.40 1.45
CA GLN A 663 5.54 -13.29 0.70
C GLN A 663 6.25 -11.94 0.86
N GLN A 664 5.54 -10.89 1.28
CA GLN A 664 6.09 -9.55 1.47
C GLN A 664 6.53 -9.29 2.91
N LEU A 665 6.15 -10.14 3.86
CA LEU A 665 6.52 -9.99 5.27
C LEU A 665 7.94 -10.49 5.51
N VAL A 666 8.73 -9.71 6.25
CA VAL A 666 9.99 -10.20 6.82
C VAL A 666 9.73 -10.58 8.26
N TYR A 667 10.22 -11.74 8.70
CA TYR A 667 10.11 -12.13 10.10
C TYR A 667 11.38 -12.80 10.60
N LYS A 668 11.63 -12.65 11.90
CA LYS A 668 12.72 -13.29 12.63
C LYS A 668 12.16 -13.94 13.88
N ASN A 669 12.64 -15.15 14.15
CA ASN A 669 12.27 -15.90 15.35
C ASN A 669 13.50 -16.02 16.23
N TYR A 670 13.35 -15.61 17.47
CA TYR A 670 14.38 -15.67 18.48
C TYR A 670 13.98 -16.69 19.54
N LEU A 671 14.83 -17.71 19.67
CA LEU A 671 14.69 -18.74 20.68
C LEU A 671 15.78 -18.52 21.71
N ASN A 672 15.41 -18.51 22.99
CA ASN A 672 16.40 -18.59 24.05
C ASN A 672 16.87 -20.04 24.23
N LEU A 673 17.57 -20.55 23.22
CA LEU A 673 18.17 -21.88 23.19
C LEU A 673 19.60 -21.78 22.71
N GLU A 674 20.47 -22.61 23.27
CA GLU A 674 21.79 -22.84 22.69
C GLU A 674 21.65 -23.39 21.26
N ALA A 675 22.56 -23.00 20.36
CA ALA A 675 22.46 -23.34 18.94
C ALA A 675 22.28 -24.85 18.69
N HIS A 676 23.03 -25.69 19.42
CA HIS A 676 22.94 -27.15 19.27
C HIS A 676 21.58 -27.72 19.73
N LEU A 677 20.96 -27.16 20.78
CA LEU A 677 19.64 -27.55 21.24
C LEU A 677 18.55 -27.10 20.28
N ARG A 678 18.73 -25.92 19.67
CA ARG A 678 17.84 -25.42 18.62
C ARG A 678 17.87 -26.35 17.40
N GLU A 679 19.05 -26.74 16.95
CA GLU A 679 19.21 -27.69 15.84
C GLU A 679 18.57 -29.06 16.17
N GLU A 680 18.76 -29.58 17.39
CA GLU A 680 18.10 -30.81 17.84
C GLU A 680 16.57 -30.67 17.85
N PHE A 681 16.05 -29.56 18.33
CA PHE A 681 14.61 -29.27 18.38
C PHE A 681 14.01 -29.23 16.98
N GLU A 682 14.57 -28.41 16.08
CA GLU A 682 14.11 -28.26 14.69
C GLU A 682 14.18 -29.61 13.94
N LYS A 683 15.28 -30.35 14.10
CA LYS A 683 15.43 -31.69 13.53
C LYS A 683 14.37 -32.67 14.03
N THR A 684 14.05 -32.63 15.33
CA THR A 684 13.03 -33.52 15.90
C THR A 684 11.65 -33.22 15.30
N VAL A 685 11.31 -31.94 15.09
CA VAL A 685 10.05 -31.57 14.43
C VAL A 685 10.02 -32.05 12.97
N ASP A 686 11.14 -31.94 12.26
CA ASP A 686 11.27 -32.45 10.90
C ASP A 686 11.04 -33.97 10.84
N ASP A 687 11.63 -34.72 11.77
CA ASP A 687 11.45 -36.17 11.87
C ASP A 687 9.98 -36.56 12.12
N LEU A 688 9.25 -35.78 12.94
CA LEU A 688 7.81 -35.96 13.16
C LEU A 688 7.00 -35.69 11.90
N SER A 689 7.35 -34.66 11.15
CA SER A 689 6.69 -34.30 9.88
C SER A 689 6.90 -35.38 8.83
N ILE A 690 8.11 -35.94 8.77
CA ILE A 690 8.44 -37.09 7.93
C ILE A 690 7.65 -38.33 8.36
N MET A 691 7.49 -38.57 9.67
CA MET A 691 6.68 -39.67 10.19
C MET A 691 5.21 -39.57 9.76
N ALA A 692 4.62 -38.36 9.77
CA ALA A 692 3.26 -38.14 9.29
C ALA A 692 3.07 -38.49 7.80
N VAL A 693 4.05 -38.15 6.96
CA VAL A 693 4.00 -38.40 5.51
C VAL A 693 4.37 -39.86 5.17
N LYS A 694 5.34 -40.45 5.87
CA LYS A 694 5.86 -41.81 5.61
C LYS A 694 5.14 -42.93 6.36
N GLY A 695 4.14 -42.62 7.18
CA GLY A 695 3.31 -43.64 7.84
C GLY A 695 2.86 -44.73 6.86
N PRO A 696 2.54 -45.96 7.31
CA PRO A 696 2.44 -47.13 6.45
C PRO A 696 1.50 -46.90 5.26
N THR A 697 2.09 -46.56 4.11
CA THR A 697 1.40 -46.34 2.83
C THR A 697 0.97 -47.65 2.18
N LYS A 698 1.28 -48.79 2.81
CA LYS A 698 0.85 -50.12 2.39
C LYS A 698 -0.50 -50.46 3.01
N GLY A 699 -1.56 -50.23 2.25
CA GLY A 699 -2.84 -50.89 2.49
C GLY A 699 -4.04 -49.98 2.77
N ILE A 700 -4.06 -48.75 2.24
CA ILE A 700 -5.34 -48.04 2.10
C ILE A 700 -6.19 -48.84 1.11
N VAL A 701 -7.04 -49.71 1.64
CA VAL A 701 -8.13 -50.32 0.89
C VAL A 701 -9.07 -49.17 0.52
N GLU A 702 -9.01 -48.69 -0.73
CA GLU A 702 -9.84 -47.60 -1.27
C GLU A 702 -11.32 -47.70 -0.89
N LYS A 703 -11.80 -48.93 -0.64
CA LYS A 703 -13.16 -49.24 -0.20
C LYS A 703 -13.52 -48.68 1.18
N LYS A 704 -12.62 -48.67 2.17
CA LYS A 704 -12.90 -48.13 3.51
C LYS A 704 -12.97 -46.61 3.53
N VAL A 705 -12.14 -45.94 2.74
CA VAL A 705 -12.14 -44.47 2.60
C VAL A 705 -13.41 -44.02 1.88
N ALA A 706 -13.88 -44.75 0.85
CA ALA A 706 -15.14 -44.46 0.18
C ALA A 706 -16.38 -44.68 1.08
N ASP A 707 -16.36 -45.69 1.95
CA ASP A 707 -17.48 -46.01 2.85
C ASP A 707 -17.56 -45.03 4.04
N GLU A 708 -16.44 -44.52 4.56
CA GLU A 708 -16.43 -43.47 5.60
C GLU A 708 -16.69 -42.06 5.07
N ILE A 709 -16.20 -41.71 3.87
CA ILE A 709 -16.56 -40.45 3.19
C ILE A 709 -18.07 -40.41 2.90
N ARG A 710 -18.72 -41.56 2.64
CA ARG A 710 -20.18 -41.65 2.54
C ARG A 710 -20.92 -41.44 3.87
N HIS A 711 -20.26 -41.60 5.01
CA HIS A 711 -20.85 -41.40 6.33
C HIS A 711 -20.55 -40.02 6.94
N SER A 712 -19.54 -39.29 6.44
CA SER A 712 -19.26 -37.91 6.85
C SER A 712 -19.80 -36.83 5.90
N SER A 713 -20.37 -37.21 4.76
CA SER A 713 -20.88 -36.27 3.75
C SER A 713 -22.32 -35.80 4.02
N LYS A 714 -22.44 -34.80 4.90
CA LYS A 714 -23.56 -33.83 4.79
C LYS A 714 -23.14 -32.37 4.65
N PHE A 715 -21.85 -32.06 4.63
CA PHE A 715 -21.36 -30.73 4.27
C PHE A 715 -20.04 -30.87 3.52
N PHE A 716 -19.88 -30.15 2.40
CA PHE A 716 -18.69 -30.00 1.54
C PHE A 716 -18.50 -30.97 0.36
N ILE A 717 -18.99 -30.56 -0.82
CA ILE A 717 -18.29 -30.49 -2.14
C ILE A 717 -19.02 -29.35 -2.90
N PRO A 718 -18.34 -28.30 -3.43
CA PRO A 718 -17.44 -28.44 -4.58
C PRO A 718 -16.21 -27.51 -4.61
N PHE A 719 -14.99 -28.06 -4.56
CA PHE A 719 -13.77 -27.43 -5.13
C PHE A 719 -12.68 -28.49 -5.34
N PHE A 720 -12.97 -29.52 -6.15
CA PHE A 720 -11.95 -30.37 -6.77
C PHE A 720 -12.37 -30.66 -8.21
N LYS A 721 -12.11 -29.69 -9.08
CA LYS A 721 -11.86 -29.95 -10.50
C LYS A 721 -10.51 -29.31 -10.83
N THR A 722 -9.44 -30.04 -10.58
CA THR A 722 -8.18 -29.87 -11.29
C THR A 722 -7.68 -31.26 -11.64
N ASP A 723 -7.44 -31.45 -12.93
CA ASP A 723 -7.08 -32.69 -13.59
C ASP A 723 -5.88 -33.38 -12.91
N ARG A 724 -6.13 -34.52 -12.28
CA ARG A 724 -5.11 -35.56 -12.06
C ARG A 724 -5.36 -36.65 -13.09
N ASP A 725 -4.73 -36.52 -14.24
CA ASP A 725 -4.66 -37.60 -15.23
C ASP A 725 -3.68 -38.69 -14.74
N LEU A 726 -4.26 -39.76 -14.21
CA LEU A 726 -3.54 -40.96 -13.74
C LEU A 726 -3.26 -41.97 -14.88
N SER A 727 -3.38 -41.58 -16.15
CA SER A 727 -3.23 -42.50 -17.30
C SER A 727 -1.79 -42.82 -17.74
N LYS A 728 -0.74 -42.35 -17.05
CA LYS A 728 0.67 -42.60 -17.43
C LYS A 728 1.20 -44.04 -17.22
N PHE A 729 0.35 -45.06 -17.16
CA PHE A 729 0.77 -46.47 -17.23
C PHE A 729 -0.17 -47.35 -18.06
N VAL A 730 -0.32 -47.10 -19.36
CA VAL A 730 -0.75 -48.12 -20.35
C VAL A 730 -0.09 -47.85 -21.72
N GLU A 731 0.32 -48.94 -22.39
CA GLU A 731 1.09 -49.02 -23.64
C GLU A 731 0.45 -48.42 -24.91
N LYS A 732 1.33 -48.05 -25.86
CA LYS A 732 1.05 -47.52 -27.21
C LYS A 732 0.08 -48.36 -28.06
N LYS A 733 -0.73 -47.68 -28.88
CA LYS A 733 -1.08 -48.07 -30.26
C LYS A 733 -1.42 -46.86 -31.14
N ASP A 734 -1.24 -47.05 -32.45
CA ASP A 734 -0.98 -46.08 -33.51
C ASP A 734 -2.13 -45.15 -34.01
N VAL A 735 -1.71 -43.94 -34.40
CA VAL A 735 -2.05 -43.10 -35.59
C VAL A 735 -3.50 -43.07 -36.14
N VAL A 736 -4.12 -41.87 -36.18
CA VAL A 736 -4.74 -41.20 -37.37
C VAL A 736 -4.66 -39.66 -37.22
N SER A 737 -4.56 -38.93 -38.34
CA SER A 737 -4.32 -37.49 -38.48
C SER A 737 -5.57 -36.62 -38.77
N THR A 738 -5.44 -35.32 -38.44
CA THR A 738 -5.97 -34.07 -39.07
C THR A 738 -7.47 -33.92 -39.41
N ALA A 739 -8.14 -32.90 -38.83
CA ALA A 739 -8.56 -31.64 -39.49
C ALA A 739 -9.69 -30.90 -38.73
N ASP A 740 -9.50 -29.58 -38.59
CA ASP A 740 -10.43 -28.43 -38.48
C ASP A 740 -11.82 -28.55 -37.83
N ALA A 741 -12.10 -27.63 -36.88
CA ALA A 741 -13.16 -26.60 -37.03
C ALA A 741 -13.20 -25.67 -35.81
N GLU A 742 -13.35 -24.37 -36.10
CA GLU A 742 -13.73 -23.28 -35.22
C GLU A 742 -15.05 -23.57 -34.47
N GLU A 743 -15.22 -23.03 -33.26
CA GLU A 743 -16.46 -22.32 -32.89
C GLU A 743 -16.35 -21.59 -31.53
N CYS A 744 -16.76 -20.32 -31.58
CA CYS A 744 -17.02 -19.43 -30.44
C CYS A 744 -18.32 -19.83 -29.73
N PHE A 745 -18.36 -19.72 -28.39
CA PHE A 745 -19.60 -19.52 -27.61
C PHE A 745 -19.23 -18.62 -26.42
N LEU A 746 -19.58 -17.32 -26.39
CA LEU A 746 -20.88 -16.71 -26.09
C LEU A 746 -21.60 -17.34 -24.88
N PHE A 747 -21.70 -16.52 -23.83
CA PHE A 747 -22.51 -16.75 -22.64
C PHE A 747 -23.98 -16.95 -23.02
N SER A 748 -24.57 -18.06 -22.60
CA SER A 748 -26.03 -18.22 -22.54
C SER A 748 -26.54 -18.02 -21.12
N GLU A 749 -27.61 -17.24 -21.03
CA GLU A 749 -28.38 -16.91 -19.84
C GLU A 749 -29.09 -18.14 -19.27
N GLU A 750 -28.80 -18.50 -18.02
CA GLU A 750 -29.73 -19.19 -17.11
C GLU A 750 -29.27 -19.13 -15.64
N GLY A 751 -28.61 -18.03 -15.23
CA GLY A 751 -28.06 -17.85 -13.88
C GLY A 751 -28.60 -16.63 -13.10
N SER A 752 -29.41 -15.79 -13.73
CA SER A 752 -29.82 -14.49 -13.20
C SER A 752 -31.09 -14.50 -12.34
N GLU A 753 -31.86 -15.60 -12.28
CA GLU A 753 -33.05 -15.68 -11.42
C GLU A 753 -32.77 -16.12 -9.97
N LEU A 754 -31.64 -16.78 -9.68
CA LEU A 754 -31.33 -17.25 -8.32
C LEU A 754 -30.74 -16.15 -7.43
N PHE A 755 -30.15 -15.11 -8.03
CA PHE A 755 -29.51 -13.99 -7.33
C PHE A 755 -30.53 -12.92 -6.85
N LEU A 756 -31.68 -12.80 -7.52
CA LEU A 756 -32.74 -11.84 -7.16
C LEU A 756 -33.72 -12.36 -6.07
N LYS A 757 -33.70 -13.66 -5.75
CA LYS A 757 -34.55 -14.24 -4.68
C LYS A 757 -33.91 -14.25 -3.28
N LEU A 758 -32.62 -13.91 -3.15
CA LEU A 758 -31.89 -13.97 -1.87
C LEU A 758 -31.57 -12.59 -1.25
N THR A 759 -32.02 -11.50 -1.86
CA THR A 759 -31.71 -10.12 -1.40
C THR A 759 -32.95 -9.29 -1.04
N THR A 760 -34.12 -9.90 -0.89
CA THR A 760 -35.33 -9.24 -0.35
C THR A 760 -35.98 -10.04 0.78
N ASN A 761 -35.36 -9.97 1.96
CA ASN A 761 -35.95 -9.80 3.32
C ASN A 761 -34.89 -10.04 4.40
#